data_AF-A0AAE2DWQ1-F1
#
_entry.id   AF-A0AAE2DWQ1-F1
#
_cell.length_a   1.000
_cell.length_b   1.000
_cell.length_c   1.000
_cell.angle_alpha   90.00
_cell.angle_beta   90.00
_cell.angle_gamma   90.00
#
_symmetry.space_group_name_H-M   'P 1'
#
loop_
_entity.id
_entity.type
_entity.pdbx_description
1 polymer ?
#
loop_
_entity_poly.entity_id
_entity_poly.type
_entity_poly.pdbx_seq_one_letter_code
_entity_poly.pdbx_strand_id
1 'polypeptide(L)'
;MTAPERRLLPNAADKNALKTIATTIVKTCPSLLDAARQVANELLADKGLSGLDPDEIYFHRFKTAQSSTRTFTGWEHLLEKPYETLTLTQLVIHRFRATDQDNADLLGLYCGFYSDGPQAENFNQSNEVRLLGSDVLKVFWDVDFSARYAGQLTKFWQTASEDFRALAKCNFLSQAVQALQQGDLDGTDFQRIVDSVVGPVTWPVTLPMLRATYPVGAEVRALDLDGHVATNVLRLVETNGRQTLYLPGEAQAFRLMDNEADLHWWLLEQMNAEDKRPAFLKHFALADSNHLSENLTDLMNRLVHTWGHSDHHMVNRSNVAISGDAFTWLSESTRTAMVAEAHLVLTSNSDLRKKLWMGYLTAGLKVFGPMAAVGWPVALPLIGASIANMGLNIDQAINGSTATERKAGVTGAVLNAIEIVFNVPFLIGTGAQLEVGPQVEFAEAQEMLGLIEFTSADTPLLPPAELPPATTIEAATDELTNEIPRETTSVTASEHLSMAAARQGSALPGIPGRYRCNELLAQRSAEAVPGKFEGIYRLDKEPAYAIEMDGVAYYVRYFADSEGTGNWAIVNPERPNQFAYSLPVRLGSGGKWERMPALRLRGGGQCVGKACLPEDELTSTPASATPSAELPLVQPVSPVARPLRLVTPLDDIVGMDMARMRRWAMNLPETFAELSSANRGNRAPADTYAAYFSERRAALLNEAKEYYSELNWTNLPVRPVIPQVSPQMQTTQLIDRIFANSQGLVVGETFDRIASMRFMIENMPAFARHIKTLYVRGLLSDFAQADLNDFYLSGEMSEDLRVYLSSLGTDPEGRFDLLELVKTAQANGIRTHGLETVHSYKLKIPLTSIEEQMIHARLASQIMWGDEILNGPGKWAALIEATNINTFRNLPGISELRGGIGLRIEEVSPSEVAETGIDPGLKVARGPFDNGATTRNSSDVLFADLRLQIETAAPQWTEASLEKLLHRNGMFLIEQAQNNTYTLVRRNSASNIVRTVVNRRRDGQVYIWAQSLPRISGIMFRNIAALAERLIEIGLTLQSRLPT
;
A
#
# COMPACT_ATOMS: atom_id res chain seq x y z
N MET A 1 70.03 40.52 -8.92
CA MET A 1 68.99 39.67 -9.55
C MET A 1 68.81 38.45 -8.67
N THR A 2 67.69 38.38 -7.96
CA THR A 2 67.26 37.20 -7.19
C THR A 2 66.09 36.57 -7.93
N ALA A 3 66.08 35.24 -8.04
CA ALA A 3 65.11 34.52 -8.85
C ALA A 3 63.68 34.64 -8.29
N PRO A 4 62.64 34.66 -9.14
CA PRO A 4 61.26 34.62 -8.67
C PRO A 4 60.98 33.26 -8.01
N GLU A 5 60.28 33.28 -6.87
CA GLU A 5 59.78 32.07 -6.22
C GLU A 5 58.87 31.29 -7.18
N ARG A 6 59.13 29.98 -7.29
CA ARG A 6 58.26 29.07 -8.02
C ARG A 6 56.95 28.94 -7.25
N ARG A 7 55.91 29.65 -7.68
CA ARG A 7 54.52 29.31 -7.36
C ARG A 7 54.32 27.82 -7.69
N LEU A 8 53.91 27.03 -6.70
CA LEU A 8 53.53 25.64 -6.90
C LEU A 8 52.34 25.62 -7.86
N LEU A 9 52.56 25.08 -9.05
CA LEU A 9 51.49 24.91 -10.04
C LEU A 9 50.40 24.00 -9.45
N PRO A 10 49.11 24.21 -9.79
CA PRO A 10 48.06 23.28 -9.42
C PRO A 10 48.40 21.88 -9.95
N ASN A 11 47.92 20.86 -9.27
CA ASN A 11 48.23 19.47 -9.53
C ASN A 11 47.50 18.95 -10.79
N ALA A 12 47.90 19.48 -11.96
CA ALA A 12 47.25 19.24 -13.24
C ALA A 12 47.27 17.76 -13.67
N ALA A 13 48.27 17.00 -13.23
CA ALA A 13 48.34 15.57 -13.46
C ALA A 13 47.22 14.81 -12.73
N ASP A 14 47.06 15.05 -11.42
CA ASP A 14 45.97 14.41 -10.66
C ASP A 14 44.59 14.97 -11.04
N LYS A 15 44.49 16.26 -11.40
CA LYS A 15 43.28 16.87 -11.95
C LYS A 15 42.83 16.11 -13.21
N ASN A 16 43.73 15.92 -14.17
CA ASN A 16 43.41 15.24 -15.43
C ASN A 16 43.19 13.72 -15.23
N ALA A 17 43.89 13.09 -14.28
CA ALA A 17 43.60 11.72 -13.87
C ALA A 17 42.19 11.60 -13.28
N LEU A 18 41.77 12.53 -12.42
CA LEU A 18 40.44 12.52 -11.81
C LEU A 18 39.33 12.86 -12.82
N LYS A 19 39.57 13.79 -13.76
CA LYS A 19 38.69 14.01 -14.93
C LYS A 19 38.51 12.71 -15.73
N THR A 20 39.59 11.99 -16.01
CA THR A 20 39.56 10.70 -16.71
C THR A 20 38.75 9.66 -15.94
N ILE A 21 39.00 9.52 -14.63
CA ILE A 21 38.27 8.61 -13.74
C ILE A 21 36.76 8.93 -13.74
N ALA A 22 36.39 10.20 -13.63
CA ALA A 22 35.00 10.66 -13.73
C ALA A 22 34.36 10.23 -15.05
N THR A 23 34.96 10.56 -16.19
CA THR A 23 34.43 10.17 -17.50
C THR A 23 34.32 8.65 -17.64
N THR A 24 35.27 7.87 -17.13
CA THR A 24 35.20 6.40 -17.12
C THR A 24 34.05 5.89 -16.27
N ILE A 25 33.86 6.39 -15.04
CA ILE A 25 32.76 5.98 -14.16
C ILE A 25 31.40 6.31 -14.78
N VAL A 26 31.23 7.52 -15.32
CA VAL A 26 29.96 7.95 -15.95
C VAL A 26 29.65 7.14 -17.22
N LYS A 27 30.65 6.80 -18.03
CA LYS A 27 30.46 5.96 -19.22
C LYS A 27 30.19 4.49 -18.89
N THR A 28 30.83 3.94 -17.86
CA THR A 28 30.78 2.50 -17.54
C THR A 28 29.69 2.09 -16.56
N CYS A 29 29.03 3.02 -15.88
CA CYS A 29 27.93 2.65 -14.97
C CYS A 29 26.73 2.04 -15.75
N PRO A 30 26.21 0.88 -15.30
CA PRO A 30 25.05 0.25 -15.93
C PRO A 30 23.80 1.13 -15.83
N SER A 31 23.26 1.51 -16.99
CA SER A 31 21.92 2.09 -17.14
C SER A 31 20.94 0.95 -17.41
N LEU A 32 19.82 0.91 -16.69
CA LEU A 32 18.81 -0.12 -16.89
C LEU A 32 18.20 -0.07 -18.28
N LEU A 33 17.93 1.15 -18.78
CA LEU A 33 17.36 1.38 -20.10
C LEU A 33 18.35 0.96 -21.20
N ASP A 34 19.64 1.29 -21.06
CA ASP A 34 20.67 0.90 -22.03
C ASP A 34 20.81 -0.63 -22.09
N ALA A 35 20.78 -1.30 -20.94
CA ALA A 35 20.87 -2.75 -20.85
C ALA A 35 19.62 -3.44 -21.43
N ALA A 36 18.43 -2.86 -21.22
CA ALA A 36 17.18 -3.35 -21.81
C ALA A 36 17.15 -3.14 -23.33
N ARG A 37 17.58 -1.96 -23.79
CA ARG A 37 17.68 -1.61 -25.21
C ARG A 37 18.70 -2.49 -25.93
N GLN A 38 19.80 -2.86 -25.27
CA GLN A 38 20.75 -3.84 -25.79
C GLN A 38 20.09 -5.20 -26.01
N VAL A 39 19.33 -5.72 -25.05
CA VAL A 39 18.62 -7.00 -25.20
C VAL A 39 17.52 -6.92 -26.28
N ALA A 40 16.84 -5.78 -26.42
CA ALA A 40 15.89 -5.54 -27.49
C ALA A 40 16.58 -5.52 -28.88
N ASN A 41 17.74 -4.88 -28.99
CA ASN A 41 18.55 -4.88 -30.22
C ASN A 41 19.10 -6.26 -30.58
N GLU A 42 19.57 -7.04 -29.60
CA GLU A 42 19.99 -8.45 -29.77
C GLU A 42 18.80 -9.27 -30.33
N LEU A 43 17.61 -9.11 -29.76
CA LEU A 43 16.38 -9.75 -30.22
C LEU A 43 15.98 -9.34 -31.65
N LEU A 44 16.03 -8.06 -31.99
CA LEU A 44 15.70 -7.57 -33.34
C LEU A 44 16.71 -8.09 -34.38
N ALA A 45 17.99 -8.16 -34.02
CA ALA A 45 19.03 -8.72 -34.89
C ALA A 45 18.79 -10.22 -35.18
N ASP A 46 18.52 -11.02 -34.14
CA ASP A 46 18.21 -12.45 -34.26
C ASP A 46 16.94 -12.73 -35.09
N LYS A 47 16.03 -11.75 -35.18
CA LYS A 47 14.81 -11.81 -36.00
C LYS A 47 14.95 -11.20 -37.39
N GLY A 48 16.14 -10.76 -37.79
CA GLY A 48 16.38 -10.14 -39.10
C GLY A 48 15.78 -8.74 -39.26
N LEU A 49 15.44 -8.09 -38.14
CA LEU A 49 14.89 -6.72 -38.05
C LEU A 49 15.97 -5.70 -37.65
N SER A 50 17.23 -5.98 -38.02
CA SER A 50 18.37 -5.11 -37.73
C SER A 50 18.18 -3.72 -38.34
N GLY A 51 18.28 -2.67 -37.52
CA GLY A 51 18.17 -1.27 -37.95
C GLY A 51 16.85 -0.58 -37.61
N LEU A 52 15.87 -1.28 -37.02
CA LEU A 52 14.73 -0.64 -36.35
C LEU A 52 15.14 -0.20 -34.94
N ASP A 53 14.60 0.93 -34.46
CA ASP A 53 14.82 1.38 -33.07
C ASP A 53 13.81 0.68 -32.13
N PRO A 54 14.26 -0.11 -31.13
CA PRO A 54 13.36 -0.73 -30.14
C PRO A 54 12.58 0.26 -29.27
N ASP A 55 12.98 1.54 -29.22
CA ASP A 55 12.22 2.60 -28.54
C ASP A 55 11.09 3.18 -29.42
N GLU A 56 11.11 2.93 -30.73
CA GLU A 56 10.03 3.28 -31.68
C GLU A 56 9.16 2.07 -32.08
N ILE A 57 9.44 0.88 -31.53
CA ILE A 57 8.62 -0.32 -31.70
C ILE A 57 7.71 -0.48 -30.49
N TYR A 58 6.39 -0.34 -30.70
CA TYR A 58 5.37 -0.40 -29.66
C TYR A 58 4.72 -1.78 -29.60
N PHE A 59 4.75 -2.39 -28.43
CA PHE A 59 3.86 -3.50 -28.08
C PHE A 59 2.53 -2.94 -27.57
N HIS A 60 1.44 -3.26 -28.27
CA HIS A 60 0.09 -2.82 -27.96
C HIS A 60 -0.79 -3.97 -27.49
N ARG A 61 -1.74 -3.66 -26.59
CA ARG A 61 -2.81 -4.59 -26.18
C ARG A 61 -4.19 -4.03 -26.44
N PHE A 62 -5.07 -4.86 -26.97
CA PHE A 62 -6.41 -4.50 -27.43
C PHE A 62 -7.47 -5.38 -26.76
N LYS A 63 -8.72 -4.91 -26.68
CA LYS A 63 -9.86 -5.69 -26.17
C LYS A 63 -10.59 -6.43 -27.27
N THR A 64 -10.49 -5.93 -28.50
CA THR A 64 -11.13 -6.50 -29.69
C THR A 64 -10.11 -6.70 -30.82
N ALA A 65 -10.43 -7.60 -31.75
CA ALA A 65 -9.60 -7.93 -32.90
C ALA A 65 -10.48 -8.39 -34.06
N GLN A 66 -10.02 -8.16 -35.29
CA GLN A 66 -10.67 -8.58 -36.53
C GLN A 66 -9.69 -9.46 -37.32
N SER A 67 -10.15 -10.54 -37.94
CA SER A 67 -9.24 -11.41 -38.71
C SER A 67 -8.89 -10.78 -40.05
N SER A 68 -7.60 -10.77 -40.39
CA SER A 68 -7.08 -10.17 -41.62
C SER A 68 -6.05 -11.09 -42.25
N THR A 69 -6.23 -11.42 -43.53
CA THR A 69 -5.27 -12.24 -44.29
C THR A 69 -4.07 -11.45 -44.79
N ARG A 70 -3.98 -10.16 -44.44
CA ARG A 70 -2.93 -9.23 -44.88
C ARG A 70 -1.90 -8.92 -43.79
N THR A 71 -2.23 -9.15 -42.52
CA THR A 71 -1.35 -8.87 -41.39
C THR A 71 -0.49 -10.08 -41.03
N PHE A 72 0.67 -9.81 -40.44
CA PHE A 72 1.65 -10.81 -40.02
C PHE A 72 1.16 -11.70 -38.88
N THR A 73 0.30 -11.18 -37.99
CA THR A 73 -0.34 -11.95 -36.92
C THR A 73 -1.61 -12.69 -37.36
N GLY A 74 -2.18 -12.35 -38.52
CA GLY A 74 -3.51 -12.80 -38.95
C GLY A 74 -4.68 -12.00 -38.37
N TRP A 75 -4.39 -10.95 -37.58
CA TRP A 75 -5.37 -10.07 -36.91
C TRP A 75 -5.06 -8.59 -37.14
N GLU A 76 -6.09 -7.75 -37.09
CA GLU A 76 -6.00 -6.29 -37.15
C GLU A 76 -6.95 -5.63 -36.14
N HIS A 77 -6.60 -4.42 -35.70
CA HIS A 77 -7.35 -3.65 -34.70
C HIS A 77 -7.73 -2.29 -35.31
N LEU A 78 -8.91 -2.24 -35.94
CA LEU A 78 -9.44 -1.05 -36.60
C LEU A 78 -10.33 -0.24 -35.64
N LEU A 79 -10.08 1.06 -35.52
CA LEU A 79 -10.79 1.99 -34.62
C LEU A 79 -10.76 1.62 -33.12
N GLU A 80 -9.98 0.62 -32.74
CA GLU A 80 -9.76 0.16 -31.38
C GLU A 80 -8.51 0.86 -30.82
N LYS A 81 -8.60 1.42 -29.60
CA LYS A 81 -7.46 2.02 -28.92
C LYS A 81 -6.79 1.03 -27.97
N PRO A 82 -5.45 0.93 -27.95
CA PRO A 82 -4.78 0.03 -27.05
C PRO A 82 -4.98 0.48 -25.60
N TYR A 83 -5.28 -0.47 -24.71
CA TYR A 83 -5.47 -0.19 -23.28
C TYR A 83 -4.16 -0.27 -22.47
N GLU A 84 -3.12 -0.86 -23.06
CA GLU A 84 -1.74 -0.83 -22.58
C GLU A 84 -0.81 -0.64 -23.79
N THR A 85 0.30 0.07 -23.59
CA THR A 85 1.34 0.29 -24.60
C THR A 85 2.68 0.36 -23.91
N LEU A 86 3.67 -0.36 -24.45
CA LEU A 86 5.06 -0.34 -24.02
C LEU A 86 5.96 -0.30 -25.25
N THR A 87 7.09 0.39 -25.21
CA THR A 87 8.15 0.18 -26.23
C THR A 87 8.77 -1.20 -26.06
N LEU A 88 9.47 -1.73 -27.07
CA LEU A 88 10.15 -3.03 -26.96
C LEU A 88 11.21 -3.01 -25.84
N THR A 89 11.94 -1.91 -25.68
CA THR A 89 12.85 -1.67 -24.53
C THR A 89 12.13 -1.76 -23.19
N GLN A 90 10.97 -1.10 -23.06
CA GLN A 90 10.17 -1.15 -21.83
C GLN A 90 9.64 -2.57 -21.58
N LEU A 91 9.21 -3.27 -22.62
CA LEU A 91 8.73 -4.65 -22.55
C LEU A 91 9.82 -5.61 -22.05
N VAL A 92 11.10 -5.40 -22.39
CA VAL A 92 12.24 -6.15 -21.82
C VAL A 92 12.34 -5.97 -20.30
N ILE A 93 12.09 -4.76 -19.78
CA ILE A 93 12.12 -4.44 -18.34
C ILE A 93 10.92 -5.08 -17.62
N HIS A 94 9.71 -4.84 -18.14
CA HIS A 94 8.46 -5.26 -17.51
C HIS A 94 8.20 -6.78 -17.64
N ARG A 95 8.71 -7.40 -18.71
CA ARG A 95 8.36 -8.74 -19.20
C ARG A 95 6.89 -8.85 -19.64
N PHE A 96 6.56 -9.97 -20.29
CA PHE A 96 5.17 -10.41 -20.45
C PHE A 96 4.56 -10.79 -19.09
N ARG A 97 3.26 -10.54 -18.93
CA ARG A 97 2.47 -10.87 -17.74
C ARG A 97 2.40 -12.39 -17.58
N ALA A 98 2.20 -12.90 -16.37
CA ALA A 98 2.07 -14.35 -16.15
C ALA A 98 0.96 -14.98 -17.02
N THR A 99 -0.17 -14.28 -17.18
CA THR A 99 -1.28 -14.69 -18.06
C THR A 99 -0.91 -14.80 -19.54
N ASP A 100 0.08 -14.03 -20.01
CA ASP A 100 0.56 -14.10 -21.40
C ASP A 100 1.49 -15.30 -21.62
N GLN A 101 2.15 -15.78 -20.56
CA GLN A 101 3.01 -16.95 -20.60
C GLN A 101 2.18 -18.23 -20.73
N ASP A 102 1.06 -18.29 -20.01
CA ASP A 102 0.12 -19.42 -20.07
C ASP A 102 -0.70 -19.41 -21.38
N ASN A 103 -0.97 -18.23 -21.95
CA ASN A 103 -1.76 -18.06 -23.18
C ASN A 103 -0.96 -17.36 -24.30
N ALA A 104 0.24 -17.87 -24.58
CA ALA A 104 1.16 -17.28 -25.57
C ALA A 104 0.62 -17.33 -27.03
N ASP A 105 -0.40 -18.13 -27.28
CA ASP A 105 -1.19 -18.17 -28.52
C ASP A 105 -2.11 -16.95 -28.67
N LEU A 106 -2.70 -16.47 -27.57
CA LEU A 106 -3.56 -15.28 -27.55
C LEU A 106 -2.79 -13.96 -27.76
N LEU A 107 -1.46 -13.98 -27.61
CA LEU A 107 -0.61 -12.82 -27.90
C LEU A 107 -0.66 -12.37 -29.36
N GLY A 108 -0.97 -13.26 -30.31
CA GLY A 108 -1.18 -12.86 -31.71
C GLY A 108 -2.59 -12.33 -32.00
N LEU A 109 -3.55 -12.61 -31.11
CA LEU A 109 -4.96 -12.22 -31.26
C LEU A 109 -5.27 -10.88 -30.60
N TYR A 110 -4.80 -10.66 -29.36
CA TYR A 110 -5.13 -9.46 -28.58
C TYR A 110 -3.96 -8.47 -28.44
N CYS A 111 -2.80 -8.80 -29.00
CA CYS A 111 -1.61 -7.96 -28.96
C CYS A 111 -0.88 -7.96 -30.31
N GLY A 112 0.06 -7.03 -30.47
CA GLY A 112 0.95 -6.98 -31.63
C GLY A 112 2.05 -5.95 -31.46
N PHE A 113 3.04 -5.99 -32.35
CA PHE A 113 4.10 -4.98 -32.44
C PHE A 113 3.84 -4.06 -33.62
N TYR A 114 3.96 -2.75 -33.41
CA TYR A 114 3.66 -1.70 -34.38
C TYR A 114 4.71 -0.59 -34.33
N SER A 115 4.88 0.14 -35.43
CA SER A 115 5.76 1.32 -35.50
C SER A 115 5.06 2.61 -35.09
N ASP A 116 3.73 2.66 -35.20
CA ASP A 116 2.95 3.80 -34.72
C ASP A 116 2.62 3.65 -33.23
N GLY A 117 2.62 4.75 -32.49
CA GLY A 117 2.18 4.79 -31.10
C GLY A 117 0.65 4.74 -30.93
N PRO A 118 0.15 4.83 -29.67
CA PRO A 118 -1.26 4.57 -29.32
C PRO A 118 -2.26 5.59 -29.89
N GLN A 119 -1.77 6.66 -30.52
CA GLN A 119 -2.59 7.68 -31.16
C GLN A 119 -3.08 7.29 -32.56
N ALA A 120 -2.51 6.26 -33.20
CA ALA A 120 -2.98 5.77 -34.51
C ALA A 120 -4.44 5.28 -34.46
N GLU A 121 -5.19 5.48 -35.54
CA GLU A 121 -6.61 5.05 -35.61
C GLU A 121 -6.77 3.56 -35.91
N ASN A 122 -5.79 2.94 -36.57
CA ASN A 122 -5.85 1.55 -37.02
C ASN A 122 -4.48 0.89 -36.87
N PHE A 123 -4.47 -0.36 -36.44
CA PHE A 123 -3.27 -1.18 -36.28
C PHE A 123 -3.40 -2.42 -37.18
N ASN A 124 -2.67 -2.43 -38.30
CA ASN A 124 -2.81 -3.42 -39.38
C ASN A 124 -1.51 -3.50 -40.21
N GLN A 125 -1.56 -4.08 -41.42
CA GLN A 125 -0.38 -4.34 -42.24
C GLN A 125 0.38 -3.08 -42.72
N SER A 126 -0.17 -1.88 -42.49
CA SER A 126 0.47 -0.60 -42.84
C SER A 126 1.47 -0.12 -41.79
N ASN A 127 1.33 -0.54 -40.53
CA ASN A 127 2.18 -0.13 -39.40
C ASN A 127 2.63 -1.29 -38.50
N GLU A 128 2.35 -2.54 -38.86
CA GLU A 128 2.85 -3.72 -38.15
C GLU A 128 4.38 -3.86 -38.26
N VAL A 129 4.99 -4.27 -37.15
CA VAL A 129 6.36 -4.79 -37.11
C VAL A 129 6.27 -6.31 -37.17
N ARG A 130 7.05 -6.94 -38.05
CA ARG A 130 6.99 -8.39 -38.32
C ARG A 130 7.66 -9.23 -37.22
N LEU A 131 7.10 -9.15 -36.02
CA LEU A 131 7.57 -9.75 -34.79
C LEU A 131 6.38 -10.39 -34.06
N LEU A 132 6.47 -11.66 -33.68
CA LEU A 132 5.40 -12.36 -32.95
C LEU A 132 5.60 -12.24 -31.44
N GLY A 133 4.52 -12.02 -30.69
CA GLY A 133 4.55 -12.00 -29.22
C GLY A 133 5.16 -13.27 -28.61
N SER A 134 4.78 -14.44 -29.14
CA SER A 134 5.31 -15.75 -28.73
C SER A 134 6.82 -15.90 -28.98
N ASP A 135 7.35 -15.28 -30.04
CA ASP A 135 8.78 -15.28 -30.36
C ASP A 135 9.58 -14.41 -29.38
N VAL A 136 9.09 -13.20 -29.05
CA VAL A 136 9.70 -12.32 -28.05
C VAL A 136 9.66 -12.96 -26.66
N LEU A 137 8.53 -13.58 -26.34
CA LEU A 137 8.31 -14.29 -25.09
C LEU A 137 9.31 -15.44 -24.90
N LYS A 138 9.63 -16.18 -25.97
CA LYS A 138 10.67 -17.21 -25.95
C LYS A 138 12.06 -16.62 -25.65
N VAL A 139 12.46 -15.56 -26.35
CA VAL A 139 13.75 -14.88 -26.10
C VAL A 139 13.85 -14.37 -24.66
N PHE A 140 12.73 -13.91 -24.07
CA PHE A 140 12.70 -13.46 -22.68
C PHE A 140 12.87 -14.60 -21.66
N TRP A 141 12.49 -15.83 -22.00
CA TRP A 141 12.79 -17.01 -21.18
C TRP A 141 14.26 -17.42 -21.24
N ASP A 142 14.89 -17.30 -22.40
CA ASP A 142 16.29 -17.61 -22.60
C ASP A 142 17.21 -16.56 -21.95
N VAL A 143 16.83 -15.27 -21.99
CA VAL A 143 17.57 -14.16 -21.38
C VAL A 143 16.97 -13.78 -20.02
N ASP A 144 17.56 -14.19 -18.90
CA ASP A 144 17.23 -13.61 -17.57
C ASP A 144 17.83 -12.20 -17.45
N PHE A 145 17.03 -11.20 -17.81
CA PHE A 145 17.44 -9.79 -17.81
C PHE A 145 17.77 -9.27 -16.41
N SER A 146 17.05 -9.75 -15.38
CA SER A 146 17.31 -9.38 -13.98
C SER A 146 18.69 -9.86 -13.54
N ALA A 147 19.03 -11.12 -13.82
CA ALA A 147 20.35 -11.67 -13.53
C ALA A 147 21.47 -10.97 -14.34
N ARG A 148 21.21 -10.67 -15.63
CA ARG A 148 22.17 -9.96 -16.50
C ARG A 148 22.49 -8.55 -15.97
N TYR A 149 21.47 -7.77 -15.60
CA TYR A 149 21.67 -6.42 -15.06
C TYR A 149 22.31 -6.43 -13.66
N ALA A 150 21.88 -7.33 -12.76
CA ALA A 150 22.53 -7.51 -11.46
C ALA A 150 24.01 -7.92 -11.60
N GLY A 151 24.35 -8.73 -12.60
CA GLY A 151 25.73 -9.07 -12.96
C GLY A 151 26.54 -7.86 -13.46
N GLN A 152 25.93 -6.99 -14.29
CA GLN A 152 26.54 -5.74 -14.74
C GLN A 152 26.81 -4.79 -13.57
N LEU A 153 25.84 -4.57 -12.67
CA LEU A 153 26.01 -3.76 -11.45
C LEU A 153 27.11 -4.33 -10.56
N THR A 154 27.11 -5.65 -10.32
CA THR A 154 28.13 -6.32 -9.51
C THR A 154 29.53 -6.12 -10.09
N LYS A 155 29.69 -6.29 -11.42
CA LYS A 155 30.96 -6.08 -12.11
C LYS A 155 31.42 -4.62 -12.04
N PHE A 156 30.51 -3.67 -12.27
CA PHE A 156 30.81 -2.23 -12.17
C PHE A 156 31.36 -1.89 -10.78
N TRP A 157 30.64 -2.25 -9.71
CA TRP A 157 31.08 -1.95 -8.35
C TRP A 157 32.38 -2.68 -7.97
N GLN A 158 32.61 -3.91 -8.43
CA GLN A 158 33.89 -4.60 -8.26
C GLN A 158 35.09 -3.83 -8.86
N THR A 159 34.88 -3.09 -9.94
CA THR A 159 35.95 -2.32 -10.61
C THR A 159 36.00 -0.85 -10.25
N ALA A 160 34.87 -0.24 -9.84
CA ALA A 160 34.72 1.21 -9.72
C ALA A 160 34.62 1.73 -8.28
N SER A 161 34.45 0.89 -7.25
CA SER A 161 34.22 1.36 -5.86
C SER A 161 35.28 2.31 -5.31
N GLU A 162 36.58 2.05 -5.56
CA GLU A 162 37.66 2.93 -5.08
C GLU A 162 37.61 4.32 -5.73
N ASP A 163 37.39 4.34 -7.03
CA ASP A 163 37.33 5.57 -7.82
C ASP A 163 36.01 6.34 -7.57
N PHE A 164 34.89 5.64 -7.37
CA PHE A 164 33.63 6.23 -6.93
C PHE A 164 33.78 6.88 -5.56
N ARG A 165 34.46 6.22 -4.61
CA ARG A 165 34.80 6.79 -3.31
C ARG A 165 35.66 8.05 -3.44
N ALA A 166 36.66 8.05 -4.31
CA ALA A 166 37.51 9.21 -4.54
C ALA A 166 36.74 10.40 -5.13
N LEU A 167 35.81 10.16 -6.06
CA LEU A 167 34.90 11.19 -6.59
C LEU A 167 33.93 11.69 -5.52
N ALA A 168 33.37 10.82 -4.69
CA ALA A 168 32.49 11.22 -3.59
C ALA A 168 33.22 12.08 -2.54
N LYS A 169 34.48 11.74 -2.22
CA LYS A 169 35.34 12.55 -1.34
C LYS A 169 35.70 13.90 -1.99
N CYS A 170 35.92 13.94 -3.31
CA CYS A 170 36.14 15.17 -4.06
C CYS A 170 34.90 16.07 -4.06
N ASN A 171 33.71 15.52 -4.31
CA ASN A 171 32.46 16.27 -4.32
C ASN A 171 32.13 16.85 -2.93
N PHE A 172 32.28 16.06 -1.85
CA PHE A 172 32.11 16.56 -0.48
C PHE A 172 33.02 17.76 -0.18
N LEU A 173 34.30 17.69 -0.57
CA LEU A 173 35.23 18.82 -0.43
C LEU A 173 34.80 20.02 -1.29
N SER A 174 34.33 19.77 -2.52
CA SER A 174 33.80 20.81 -3.42
C SER A 174 32.62 21.56 -2.80
N GLN A 175 31.66 20.81 -2.26
CA GLN A 175 30.47 21.36 -1.62
C GLN A 175 30.79 22.06 -0.29
N ALA A 176 31.76 21.56 0.49
CA ALA A 176 32.20 22.22 1.72
C ALA A 176 32.87 23.57 1.43
N VAL A 177 33.68 23.63 0.36
CA VAL A 177 34.31 24.89 -0.10
C VAL A 177 33.26 25.87 -0.64
N GLN A 178 32.27 25.40 -1.40
CA GLN A 178 31.16 26.24 -1.86
C GLN A 178 30.35 26.81 -0.69
N ALA A 179 30.02 25.99 0.30
CA ALA A 179 29.30 26.43 1.51
C ALA A 179 30.11 27.47 2.32
N LEU A 180 31.44 27.32 2.42
CA LEU A 180 32.32 28.32 3.03
C LEU A 180 32.35 29.64 2.23
N GLN A 181 32.33 29.58 0.89
CA GLN A 181 32.30 30.77 0.04
C GLN A 181 30.96 31.50 0.06
N GLN A 182 29.86 30.76 0.20
CA GLN A 182 28.48 31.28 0.26
C GLN A 182 28.10 31.79 1.66
N GLY A 183 28.89 31.44 2.69
CA GLY A 183 28.63 31.80 4.09
C GLY A 183 27.69 30.85 4.83
N ASP A 184 27.34 29.71 4.23
CA ASP A 184 26.60 28.61 4.88
C ASP A 184 27.45 27.90 5.96
N LEU A 185 28.78 27.92 5.80
CA LEU A 185 29.76 27.45 6.80
C LEU A 185 30.72 28.58 7.16
N ASP A 186 31.06 28.69 8.44
CA ASP A 186 32.23 29.47 8.85
C ASP A 186 33.52 28.62 8.74
N GLY A 187 34.69 29.25 8.87
CA GLY A 187 35.98 28.57 8.76
C GLY A 187 36.25 27.52 9.85
N THR A 188 35.62 27.65 11.02
CA THR A 188 35.72 26.70 12.14
C THR A 188 34.88 25.46 11.86
N ASP A 189 33.64 25.65 11.41
CA ASP A 189 32.74 24.57 11.04
C ASP A 189 33.24 23.83 9.81
N PHE A 190 33.72 24.54 8.78
CA PHE A 190 34.39 23.94 7.63
C PHE A 190 35.53 23.02 8.06
N GLN A 191 36.46 23.51 8.88
CA GLN A 191 37.62 22.73 9.33
C GLN A 191 37.18 21.50 10.14
N ARG A 192 36.25 21.67 11.08
CA ARG A 192 35.67 20.59 11.90
C ARG A 192 35.03 19.49 11.05
N ILE A 193 34.15 19.87 10.13
CA ILE A 193 33.41 18.93 9.27
C ILE A 193 34.38 18.14 8.37
N VAL A 194 35.38 18.82 7.81
CA VAL A 194 36.40 18.21 6.97
C VAL A 194 37.30 17.27 7.76
N ASP A 195 37.81 17.68 8.93
CA ASP A 195 38.68 16.84 9.76
C ASP A 195 37.95 15.60 10.35
N SER A 196 36.65 15.71 10.65
CA SER A 196 35.84 14.57 11.13
C SER A 196 35.55 13.52 10.05
N VAL A 197 35.43 13.91 8.77
CA VAL A 197 34.93 13.02 7.71
C VAL A 197 36.01 12.63 6.70
N VAL A 198 36.88 13.58 6.33
CA VAL A 198 37.97 13.40 5.35
C VAL A 198 39.30 13.10 6.04
N GLY A 199 39.50 13.65 7.24
CA GLY A 199 40.78 13.65 7.94
C GLY A 199 41.70 14.79 7.47
N PRO A 200 42.99 14.78 7.86
CA PRO A 200 43.91 15.88 7.58
C PRO A 200 44.06 16.18 6.08
N VAL A 201 43.54 17.32 5.64
CA VAL A 201 43.60 17.75 4.22
C VAL A 201 44.85 18.55 3.95
N THR A 202 45.61 18.14 2.93
CA THR A 202 46.70 18.94 2.35
C THR A 202 46.24 19.64 1.08
N TRP A 203 46.47 20.94 0.97
CA TRP A 203 46.21 21.74 -0.23
C TRP A 203 47.53 22.00 -1.01
N PRO A 204 47.58 21.83 -2.34
CA PRO A 204 46.52 21.31 -3.22
C PRO A 204 46.20 19.83 -2.98
N VAL A 205 44.94 19.46 -3.23
CA VAL A 205 44.47 18.07 -3.12
C VAL A 205 45.20 17.17 -4.14
N THR A 206 45.36 15.90 -3.78
CA THR A 206 46.03 14.88 -4.61
C THR A 206 45.14 13.65 -4.79
N LEU A 207 45.29 12.92 -5.89
CA LEU A 207 44.53 11.68 -6.13
C LEU A 207 44.81 10.60 -5.07
N PRO A 208 46.06 10.39 -4.59
CA PRO A 208 46.34 9.49 -3.47
C PRO A 208 45.60 9.88 -2.18
N MET A 209 45.46 11.19 -1.88
CA MET A 209 44.69 11.67 -0.73
C MET A 209 43.19 11.35 -0.89
N LEU A 210 42.61 11.56 -2.08
CA LEU A 210 41.20 11.26 -2.35
C LEU A 210 40.89 9.75 -2.29
N ARG A 211 41.84 8.90 -2.69
CA ARG A 211 41.69 7.44 -2.62
C ARG A 211 41.94 6.87 -1.22
N ALA A 212 42.73 7.54 -0.38
CA ALA A 212 43.00 7.12 0.99
C ALA A 212 41.73 7.03 1.84
N THR A 213 41.66 6.02 2.71
CA THR A 213 40.58 5.85 3.69
C THR A 213 40.92 6.55 5.01
N TYR A 214 39.92 7.13 5.66
CA TYR A 214 40.05 7.77 6.97
C TYR A 214 38.99 7.23 7.94
N PRO A 215 39.37 6.61 9.07
CA PRO A 215 38.41 6.09 10.04
C PRO A 215 37.75 7.23 10.82
N VAL A 216 36.43 7.37 10.70
CA VAL A 216 35.64 8.39 11.41
C VAL A 216 35.32 7.98 12.85
N GLY A 217 35.04 8.97 13.71
CA GLY A 217 34.61 8.74 15.08
C GLY A 217 33.09 8.53 15.23
N ALA A 218 32.65 8.30 16.48
CA ALA A 218 31.26 7.99 16.81
C ALA A 218 30.30 9.20 16.69
N GLU A 219 30.83 10.38 16.39
CA GLU A 219 30.11 11.59 16.00
C GLU A 219 29.52 11.51 14.59
N VAL A 220 30.09 10.69 13.68
CA VAL A 220 29.62 10.56 12.30
C VAL A 220 28.59 9.43 12.18
N ARG A 221 27.40 9.76 11.68
CA ARG A 221 26.21 8.91 11.70
C ARG A 221 25.44 9.01 10.40
N ALA A 222 24.52 8.07 10.17
CA ALA A 222 23.48 8.22 9.15
C ALA A 222 22.30 9.05 9.71
N LEU A 223 21.58 9.73 8.81
CA LEU A 223 20.23 10.22 9.10
C LEU A 223 19.24 9.04 9.08
N ASP A 224 18.23 9.07 9.95
CA ASP A 224 17.17 8.07 9.99
C ASP A 224 15.82 8.72 10.33
N LEU A 225 14.73 8.20 9.75
CA LEU A 225 13.36 8.67 9.92
C LEU A 225 12.43 7.47 10.18
N ASP A 226 11.83 7.42 11.36
CA ASP A 226 10.96 6.32 11.84
C ASP A 226 11.61 4.91 11.83
N GLY A 227 12.95 4.83 11.74
CA GLY A 227 13.68 3.57 11.59
C GLY A 227 14.11 3.24 10.15
N HIS A 228 13.73 4.06 9.17
CA HIS A 228 14.29 4.01 7.82
C HIS A 228 15.58 4.84 7.76
N VAL A 229 16.69 4.22 7.36
CA VAL A 229 18.01 4.87 7.33
C VAL A 229 18.28 5.45 5.94
N ALA A 230 18.70 6.71 5.88
CA ALA A 230 19.08 7.36 4.62
C ALA A 230 20.33 6.71 4.00
N THR A 231 20.32 6.54 2.69
CA THR A 231 21.37 5.86 1.93
C THR A 231 22.64 6.69 1.76
N ASN A 232 22.51 8.02 1.64
CA ASN A 232 23.62 8.90 1.27
C ASN A 232 23.76 10.17 2.14
N VAL A 233 23.00 10.30 3.23
CA VAL A 233 23.03 11.46 4.12
C VAL A 233 23.89 11.19 5.35
N LEU A 234 24.96 11.98 5.52
CA LEU A 234 25.78 11.96 6.73
C LEU A 234 25.25 12.97 7.74
N ARG A 235 25.33 12.63 9.02
CA ARG A 235 25.01 13.49 10.15
C ARG A 235 26.17 13.48 11.14
N LEU A 236 26.76 14.65 11.39
CA LEU A 236 27.79 14.85 12.39
C LEU A 236 27.13 15.38 13.66
N VAL A 237 27.42 14.78 14.82
CA VAL A 237 26.82 15.14 16.12
C VAL A 237 27.88 15.64 17.09
N GLU A 238 27.80 16.91 17.46
CA GLU A 238 28.71 17.54 18.42
C GLU A 238 28.33 17.22 19.88
N THR A 239 29.29 17.31 20.80
CA THR A 239 29.07 17.04 22.24
C THR A 239 28.17 18.07 22.95
N ASN A 240 27.92 19.21 22.33
CA ASN A 240 27.00 20.26 22.80
C ASN A 240 25.54 20.03 22.34
N GLY A 241 25.27 18.99 21.53
CA GLY A 241 23.95 18.69 20.95
C GLY A 241 23.72 19.21 19.53
N ARG A 242 24.59 20.10 19.03
CA ARG A 242 24.57 20.67 17.68
C ARG A 242 24.85 19.60 16.63
N GLN A 243 24.21 19.71 15.47
CA GLN A 243 24.28 18.70 14.42
C GLN A 243 24.53 19.34 13.06
N THR A 244 25.24 18.64 12.19
CA THR A 244 25.44 19.05 10.79
C THR A 244 25.01 17.92 9.87
N LEU A 245 24.10 18.20 8.95
CA LEU A 245 23.74 17.31 7.85
C LEU A 245 24.60 17.60 6.63
N TYR A 246 25.02 16.55 5.95
CA TYR A 246 25.52 16.57 4.57
C TYR A 246 24.48 15.91 3.66
N LEU A 247 23.90 16.71 2.78
CA LEU A 247 22.81 16.37 1.87
C LEU A 247 23.35 16.44 0.42
N PRO A 248 24.02 15.39 -0.08
CA PRO A 248 24.56 15.40 -1.43
C PRO A 248 23.43 15.53 -2.44
N GLY A 249 23.52 16.50 -3.35
CA GLY A 249 22.51 16.76 -4.39
C GLY A 249 21.68 18.03 -4.20
N GLU A 250 21.53 18.46 -2.95
CA GLU A 250 20.65 19.56 -2.56
C GLU A 250 21.27 20.95 -2.80
N ALA A 251 20.39 21.95 -2.91
CA ALA A 251 20.78 23.35 -3.09
C ALA A 251 21.71 23.87 -1.97
N GLN A 252 21.44 23.44 -0.74
CA GLN A 252 22.26 23.70 0.44
C GLN A 252 22.80 22.36 0.97
N ALA A 253 23.96 21.95 0.45
CA ALA A 253 24.55 20.63 0.72
C ALA A 253 25.00 20.43 2.19
N PHE A 254 25.30 21.50 2.91
CA PHE A 254 25.62 21.47 4.34
C PHE A 254 24.62 22.29 5.13
N ARG A 255 24.00 21.68 6.14
CA ARG A 255 22.96 22.33 6.95
C ARG A 255 23.20 22.08 8.43
N LEU A 256 23.24 23.17 9.19
CA LEU A 256 23.53 23.16 10.63
C LEU A 256 22.22 23.27 11.42
N MET A 257 22.17 22.55 12.53
CA MET A 257 21.03 22.46 13.45
C MET A 257 21.58 22.67 14.85
N ASP A 258 21.06 23.61 15.63
CA ASP A 258 21.59 23.91 16.96
C ASP A 258 21.27 22.77 17.95
N ASN A 259 20.18 22.04 17.73
CA ASN A 259 19.77 20.89 18.54
C ASN A 259 18.85 19.89 17.77
N GLU A 260 18.39 18.84 18.47
CA GLU A 260 17.51 17.80 17.92
C GLU A 260 16.10 18.30 17.54
N ALA A 261 15.58 19.36 18.18
CA ALA A 261 14.29 19.93 17.85
C ALA A 261 14.31 20.71 16.53
N ASP A 262 15.41 21.40 16.22
CA ASP A 262 15.57 22.08 14.93
C ASP A 262 15.63 21.05 13.78
N LEU A 263 16.33 19.93 14.00
CA LEU A 263 16.38 18.83 13.04
C LEU A 263 14.99 18.21 12.82
N HIS A 264 14.22 18.00 13.89
CA HIS A 264 12.86 17.49 13.80
C HIS A 264 11.93 18.49 13.06
N TRP A 265 12.04 19.79 13.36
CA TRP A 265 11.31 20.83 12.64
C TRP A 265 11.66 20.89 11.15
N TRP A 266 12.95 20.82 10.81
CA TRP A 266 13.40 20.81 9.41
C TRP A 266 12.87 19.60 8.64
N LEU A 267 12.79 18.42 9.26
CA LEU A 267 12.19 17.22 8.66
C LEU A 267 10.68 17.38 8.45
N LEU A 268 9.96 17.99 9.40
CA LEU A 268 8.55 18.35 9.22
C LEU A 268 8.37 19.30 8.02
N GLU A 269 9.24 20.29 7.83
CA GLU A 269 9.19 21.16 6.65
C GLU A 269 9.43 20.40 5.33
N GLN A 270 10.37 19.44 5.31
CA GLN A 270 10.64 18.64 4.10
C GLN A 270 9.46 17.73 3.75
N MET A 271 8.86 17.09 4.75
CA MET A 271 7.77 16.13 4.56
C MET A 271 6.42 16.81 4.32
N ASN A 272 6.21 18.03 4.80
CA ASN A 272 4.96 18.77 4.60
C ASN A 272 4.82 19.35 3.18
N ALA A 273 5.90 19.85 2.59
CA ALA A 273 5.86 20.53 1.28
C ALA A 273 5.90 19.54 0.10
N GLU A 274 4.97 19.69 -0.87
CA GLU A 274 4.82 18.75 -2.00
C GLU A 274 5.99 18.77 -2.99
N ASP A 275 6.72 19.88 -3.10
CA ASP A 275 7.91 20.06 -3.92
C ASP A 275 9.18 19.52 -3.24
N LYS A 276 9.30 19.70 -1.92
CA LYS A 276 10.47 19.27 -1.14
C LYS A 276 10.45 17.77 -0.81
N ARG A 277 9.28 17.20 -0.49
CA ARG A 277 9.14 15.80 -0.09
C ARG A 277 9.72 14.83 -1.12
N PRO A 278 9.44 14.94 -2.44
CA PRO A 278 10.02 14.04 -3.44
C PRO A 278 11.51 14.28 -3.69
N ALA A 279 12.08 15.44 -3.32
CA ALA A 279 13.51 15.66 -3.34
C ALA A 279 14.16 14.93 -2.14
N PHE A 280 13.69 15.22 -0.92
CA PHE A 280 14.19 14.62 0.31
C PHE A 280 14.09 13.08 0.32
N LEU A 281 12.99 12.51 -0.17
CA LEU A 281 12.82 11.04 -0.18
C LEU A 281 13.79 10.30 -1.10
N LYS A 282 14.44 10.96 -2.08
CA LYS A 282 15.52 10.36 -2.90
C LYS A 282 16.76 9.97 -2.09
N HIS A 283 16.90 10.49 -0.87
CA HIS A 283 17.96 10.09 0.04
C HIS A 283 17.74 8.69 0.65
N PHE A 284 16.55 8.12 0.55
CA PHE A 284 16.21 6.78 1.08
C PHE A 284 16.20 5.73 -0.03
N ALA A 285 16.27 4.45 0.31
CA ALA A 285 16.12 3.40 -0.70
C ALA A 285 14.69 3.43 -1.27
N LEU A 286 14.50 3.05 -2.55
CA LEU A 286 13.19 3.16 -3.21
C LEU A 286 12.05 2.46 -2.44
N ALA A 287 12.34 1.32 -1.80
CA ALA A 287 11.39 0.61 -0.94
C ALA A 287 10.96 1.44 0.29
N ASP A 288 11.92 2.08 0.95
CA ASP A 288 11.68 2.95 2.11
C ASP A 288 10.95 4.23 1.69
N SER A 289 11.37 4.86 0.59
CA SER A 289 10.71 6.03 0.00
C SER A 289 9.24 5.76 -0.34
N ASN A 290 8.93 4.60 -0.92
CA ASN A 290 7.56 4.18 -1.21
C ASN A 290 6.77 3.96 0.09
N HIS A 291 7.33 3.23 1.06
CA HIS A 291 6.69 2.98 2.35
C HIS A 291 6.40 4.27 3.15
N LEU A 292 7.33 5.23 3.14
CA LEU A 292 7.17 6.56 3.75
C LEU A 292 6.12 7.41 3.00
N SER A 293 5.95 7.21 1.69
CA SER A 293 4.96 7.92 0.87
C SER A 293 3.55 7.33 1.02
N GLU A 294 3.43 6.00 1.04
CA GLU A 294 2.16 5.28 1.24
C GLU A 294 1.58 5.55 2.63
N ASN A 295 2.44 5.62 3.66
CA ASN A 295 2.04 5.92 5.04
C ASN A 295 2.18 7.41 5.41
N LEU A 296 2.31 8.31 4.43
CA LEU A 296 2.64 9.73 4.65
C LEU A 296 1.73 10.40 5.70
N THR A 297 0.42 10.17 5.65
CA THR A 297 -0.54 10.80 6.58
C THR A 297 -0.32 10.35 8.03
N ASP A 298 -0.05 9.06 8.25
CA ASP A 298 0.26 8.52 9.58
C ASP A 298 1.63 9.04 10.07
N LEU A 299 2.65 8.97 9.21
CA LEU A 299 3.99 9.49 9.50
C LEU A 299 3.94 10.98 9.89
N MET A 300 3.23 11.81 9.12
CA MET A 300 3.07 13.24 9.42
C MET A 300 2.34 13.47 10.75
N ASN A 301 1.25 12.73 11.02
CA ASN A 301 0.55 12.81 12.30
C ASN A 301 1.48 12.46 13.48
N ARG A 302 2.29 11.40 13.35
CA ARG A 302 3.22 10.96 14.40
C ARG A 302 4.39 11.93 14.59
N LEU A 303 4.96 12.48 13.51
CA LEU A 303 6.01 13.52 13.58
C LEU A 303 5.49 14.81 14.24
N VAL A 304 4.32 15.32 13.82
CA VAL A 304 3.71 16.52 14.42
C VAL A 304 3.36 16.28 15.90
N HIS A 305 2.83 15.09 16.23
CA HIS A 305 2.48 14.73 17.60
C HIS A 305 3.71 14.65 18.51
N THR A 306 4.78 13.99 18.08
CA THR A 306 6.01 13.84 18.87
C THR A 306 6.74 15.18 19.00
N TRP A 307 6.86 15.97 17.92
CA TRP A 307 7.39 17.34 17.99
C TRP A 307 6.60 18.21 18.98
N GLY A 308 5.27 18.15 18.98
CA GLY A 308 4.41 18.88 19.91
C GLY A 308 4.59 18.52 21.39
N HIS A 309 5.23 17.38 21.69
CA HIS A 309 5.59 16.94 23.05
C HIS A 309 7.08 17.13 23.38
N SER A 310 7.84 17.80 22.51
CA SER A 310 9.33 17.87 22.59
C SER A 310 9.98 16.48 22.60
N ASP A 311 9.35 15.54 21.90
CA ASP A 311 9.86 14.18 21.71
C ASP A 311 10.43 14.06 20.29
N HIS A 312 11.70 13.68 20.21
CA HIS A 312 12.46 13.63 18.97
C HIS A 312 12.86 12.21 18.59
N HIS A 313 12.40 11.17 19.33
CA HIS A 313 12.86 9.77 19.13
C HIS A 313 12.53 9.17 17.76
N MET A 314 11.54 9.73 17.03
CA MET A 314 11.22 9.32 15.66
C MET A 314 12.29 9.74 14.65
N VAL A 315 13.07 10.76 14.98
CA VAL A 315 14.18 11.28 14.18
C VAL A 315 15.46 10.66 14.70
N ASN A 316 16.17 9.93 13.84
CA ASN A 316 17.32 9.09 14.19
C ASN A 316 16.98 7.99 15.20
N ARG A 317 15.81 7.35 15.07
CA ARG A 317 15.37 6.21 15.90
C ARG A 317 16.39 5.06 15.92
N SER A 318 16.96 4.72 14.77
CA SER A 318 18.02 3.71 14.65
C SER A 318 19.40 4.22 15.08
N ASN A 319 19.60 5.54 15.05
CA ASN A 319 20.81 6.28 15.44
C ASN A 319 22.14 5.67 14.97
N VAL A 320 22.18 5.15 13.73
CA VAL A 320 23.28 4.34 13.22
C VAL A 320 24.58 5.14 13.13
N ALA A 321 25.56 4.77 13.95
CA ALA A 321 26.92 5.29 13.85
C ALA A 321 27.67 4.64 12.69
N ILE A 322 28.39 5.46 11.92
CA ILE A 322 29.21 4.98 10.81
C ILE A 322 30.54 4.48 11.36
N SER A 323 31.06 3.38 10.81
CA SER A 323 32.32 2.78 11.23
C SER A 323 33.25 2.57 10.04
N GLY A 324 34.55 2.79 10.25
CA GLY A 324 35.51 2.87 9.15
C GLY A 324 35.45 4.21 8.43
N ASP A 325 35.59 4.22 7.11
CA ASP A 325 35.63 5.44 6.29
C ASP A 325 34.24 5.81 5.76
N ALA A 326 33.83 7.07 5.97
CA ALA A 326 32.48 7.53 5.64
C ALA A 326 32.16 7.44 4.14
N PHE A 327 33.14 7.66 3.26
CA PHE A 327 32.94 7.58 1.82
C PHE A 327 32.86 6.13 1.33
N THR A 328 33.51 5.20 2.03
CA THR A 328 33.34 3.75 1.86
C THR A 328 31.94 3.33 2.29
N TRP A 329 31.41 3.87 3.40
CA TRP A 329 30.00 3.66 3.79
C TRP A 329 29.03 4.23 2.76
N LEU A 330 29.22 5.46 2.29
CA LEU A 330 28.39 6.07 1.24
C LEU A 330 28.39 5.24 -0.06
N SER A 331 29.57 4.77 -0.49
CA SER A 331 29.72 3.91 -1.68
C SER A 331 28.99 2.57 -1.51
N GLU A 332 29.14 1.91 -0.37
CA GLU A 332 28.54 0.59 -0.11
C GLU A 332 27.03 0.65 0.14
N SER A 333 26.57 1.72 0.79
CA SER A 333 25.15 2.03 0.98
C SER A 333 24.47 2.31 -0.37
N THR A 334 25.10 3.12 -1.22
CA THR A 334 24.63 3.39 -2.60
C THR A 334 24.60 2.13 -3.44
N ARG A 335 25.66 1.30 -3.40
CA ARG A 335 25.70 -0.01 -4.05
C ARG A 335 24.52 -0.88 -3.62
N THR A 336 24.26 -0.94 -2.31
CA THR A 336 23.18 -1.74 -1.73
C THR A 336 21.81 -1.22 -2.16
N ALA A 337 21.61 0.09 -2.16
CA ALA A 337 20.39 0.74 -2.63
C ALA A 337 20.11 0.44 -4.11
N MET A 338 21.09 0.62 -5.00
CA MET A 338 20.94 0.31 -6.44
C MET A 338 20.62 -1.17 -6.70
N VAL A 339 21.21 -2.09 -5.94
CA VAL A 339 20.91 -3.53 -6.06
C VAL A 339 19.51 -3.85 -5.54
N ALA A 340 19.10 -3.29 -4.40
CA ALA A 340 17.76 -3.47 -3.84
C ALA A 340 16.68 -2.89 -4.78
N GLU A 341 16.94 -1.72 -5.36
CA GLU A 341 16.05 -1.07 -6.33
C GLU A 341 15.93 -1.88 -7.64
N ALA A 342 17.04 -2.40 -8.16
CA ALA A 342 17.02 -3.29 -9.32
C ALA A 342 16.17 -4.55 -9.06
N HIS A 343 16.27 -5.14 -7.86
CA HIS A 343 15.39 -6.24 -7.46
C HIS A 343 13.93 -5.83 -7.27
N LEU A 344 13.66 -4.62 -6.77
CA LEU A 344 12.30 -4.11 -6.57
C LEU A 344 11.58 -3.87 -7.90
N VAL A 345 12.27 -3.33 -8.92
CA VAL A 345 11.66 -3.00 -10.22
C VAL A 345 11.65 -4.19 -11.17
N LEU A 346 12.72 -4.97 -11.27
CA LEU A 346 12.82 -6.07 -12.24
C LEU A 346 12.02 -7.31 -11.83
N THR A 347 11.76 -8.19 -12.80
CA THR A 347 11.15 -9.50 -12.57
C THR A 347 12.08 -10.58 -13.12
N SER A 348 12.64 -11.43 -12.26
CA SER A 348 13.55 -12.50 -12.69
C SER A 348 12.80 -13.69 -13.29
N ASN A 349 13.50 -14.56 -14.02
CA ASN A 349 12.89 -15.80 -14.51
C ASN A 349 12.57 -16.77 -13.36
N SER A 350 13.23 -16.62 -12.21
CA SER A 350 12.85 -17.36 -10.99
C SER A 350 11.52 -16.87 -10.42
N ASP A 351 11.25 -15.56 -10.47
CA ASP A 351 10.00 -14.99 -9.96
C ASP A 351 8.83 -15.22 -10.92
N LEU A 352 9.08 -15.18 -12.23
CA LEU A 352 8.10 -15.64 -13.22
C LEU A 352 7.78 -17.13 -13.04
N ARG A 353 8.79 -18.00 -12.83
CA ARG A 353 8.54 -19.43 -12.54
C ARG A 353 7.75 -19.62 -11.24
N LYS A 354 8.04 -18.88 -10.17
CA LYS A 354 7.22 -18.90 -8.95
C LYS A 354 5.78 -18.46 -9.25
N LYS A 355 5.57 -17.35 -9.96
CA LYS A 355 4.24 -16.83 -10.32
C LYS A 355 3.43 -17.81 -11.18
N LEU A 356 4.06 -18.48 -12.13
CA LEU A 356 3.42 -19.50 -12.98
C LEU A 356 3.14 -20.80 -12.20
N TRP A 357 4.07 -21.24 -11.35
CA TRP A 357 3.88 -22.39 -10.47
C TRP A 357 2.81 -22.16 -9.40
N MET A 358 2.57 -20.90 -9.01
CA MET A 358 1.47 -20.50 -8.13
C MET A 358 0.11 -20.35 -8.83
N GLY A 359 0.08 -20.29 -10.18
CA GLY A 359 -1.14 -20.33 -11.00
C GLY A 359 -2.14 -19.18 -10.80
N TYR A 360 -2.18 -18.23 -11.73
CA TYR A 360 -3.20 -17.16 -11.88
C TYR A 360 -3.45 -16.18 -10.71
N LEU A 361 -3.05 -16.45 -9.47
CA LEU A 361 -3.45 -15.69 -8.27
C LEU A 361 -2.46 -14.61 -7.80
N THR A 362 -1.55 -14.15 -8.65
CA THR A 362 -0.72 -12.95 -8.35
C THR A 362 -0.21 -12.25 -9.62
N ALA A 363 -1.13 -11.71 -10.42
CA ALA A 363 -0.83 -10.86 -11.57
C ALA A 363 -0.95 -9.35 -11.24
N GLY A 364 -0.63 -8.96 -10.00
CA GLY A 364 -0.54 -7.56 -9.61
C GLY A 364 0.45 -6.80 -10.50
N LEU A 365 -0.04 -5.78 -11.21
CA LEU A 365 0.78 -4.79 -11.88
C LEU A 365 1.57 -4.03 -10.80
N LYS A 366 2.90 -4.10 -10.83
CA LYS A 366 3.71 -3.14 -10.05
C LYS A 366 3.31 -1.74 -10.53
N VAL A 367 2.86 -0.86 -9.63
CA VAL A 367 2.57 0.53 -10.00
C VAL A 367 3.91 1.22 -10.26
N PHE A 368 4.15 1.62 -11.50
CA PHE A 368 5.44 2.16 -11.92
C PHE A 368 5.47 3.69 -11.82
N GLY A 369 6.35 4.21 -10.97
CA GLY A 369 6.83 5.59 -11.09
C GLY A 369 7.70 5.77 -12.34
N PRO A 370 8.21 6.99 -12.60
CA PRO A 370 9.05 7.25 -13.76
C PRO A 370 10.30 6.35 -13.75
N MET A 371 10.42 5.46 -14.75
CA MET A 371 11.48 4.46 -14.87
C MET A 371 12.91 5.02 -14.97
N ALA A 372 13.08 6.34 -14.97
CA ALA A 372 14.36 7.00 -14.82
C ALA A 372 15.03 6.70 -13.47
N ALA A 373 14.27 6.28 -12.44
CA ALA A 373 14.74 6.07 -11.07
C ALA A 373 15.84 5.01 -10.92
N VAL A 374 15.78 3.89 -11.67
CA VAL A 374 16.58 2.70 -11.33
C VAL A 374 18.08 2.88 -11.58
N GLY A 375 18.85 2.89 -10.49
CA GLY A 375 20.31 2.86 -10.51
C GLY A 375 20.95 4.24 -10.37
N TRP A 376 21.30 4.87 -11.49
CA TRP A 376 22.17 6.06 -11.53
C TRP A 376 21.69 7.23 -10.64
N PRO A 377 20.40 7.60 -10.56
CA PRO A 377 19.92 8.75 -9.78
C PRO A 377 20.28 8.75 -8.29
N VAL A 378 20.43 7.59 -7.64
CA VAL A 378 20.83 7.49 -6.22
C VAL A 378 22.34 7.75 -6.05
N ALA A 379 23.14 7.34 -7.05
CA ALA A 379 24.59 7.50 -7.05
C ALA A 379 25.06 8.89 -7.55
N LEU A 380 24.26 9.53 -8.40
CA LEU A 380 24.58 10.80 -9.05
C LEU A 380 24.91 11.97 -8.08
N PRO A 381 24.09 12.22 -7.04
CA PRO A 381 24.36 13.32 -6.12
C PRO A 381 25.70 13.20 -5.40
N LEU A 382 26.16 11.97 -5.13
CA LEU A 382 27.39 11.73 -4.40
C LEU A 382 28.64 12.11 -5.19
N ILE A 383 28.65 11.93 -6.51
CA ILE A 383 29.81 12.24 -7.36
C ILE A 383 29.79 13.67 -7.93
N GLY A 384 28.74 14.47 -7.65
CA GLY A 384 28.66 15.88 -8.03
C GLY A 384 27.62 16.24 -9.09
N ALA A 385 26.75 15.31 -9.49
CA ALA A 385 25.58 15.62 -10.31
C ALA A 385 24.38 16.01 -9.42
N SER A 386 24.39 17.25 -8.96
CA SER A 386 23.40 17.86 -8.06
C SER A 386 22.46 18.82 -8.79
N ILE A 387 21.27 19.08 -8.23
CA ILE A 387 20.28 20.04 -8.77
C ILE A 387 20.75 21.51 -8.57
N ALA A 388 21.73 21.73 -7.71
CA ALA A 388 22.03 23.01 -7.07
C ALA A 388 22.63 24.13 -7.94
N ASN A 389 23.51 23.84 -8.92
CA ASN A 389 24.34 24.89 -9.54
C ASN A 389 24.69 24.63 -11.02
N MET A 390 24.40 25.62 -11.88
CA MET A 390 24.77 25.75 -13.31
C MET A 390 23.87 25.06 -14.37
N GLY A 391 22.60 25.48 -14.41
CA GLY A 391 21.95 26.00 -15.63
C GLY A 391 21.59 25.06 -16.80
N LEU A 392 22.55 24.32 -17.37
CA LEU A 392 22.36 23.57 -18.63
C LEU A 392 22.68 22.07 -18.48
N ASN A 393 23.83 21.74 -17.88
CA ASN A 393 24.24 20.34 -17.69
C ASN A 393 23.31 19.57 -16.74
N ILE A 394 22.65 20.26 -15.80
CA ILE A 394 21.75 19.66 -14.81
C ILE A 394 20.40 19.26 -15.41
N ASP A 395 19.80 20.15 -16.21
CA ASP A 395 18.56 19.82 -16.92
C ASP A 395 18.78 18.64 -17.87
N GLN A 396 19.91 18.64 -18.58
CA GLN A 396 20.29 17.51 -19.44
C GLN A 396 20.57 16.22 -18.64
N ALA A 397 21.17 16.30 -17.45
CA ALA A 397 21.43 15.14 -16.57
C ALA A 397 20.15 14.46 -16.05
N ILE A 398 19.09 15.24 -15.82
CA ILE A 398 17.86 14.79 -15.15
C ILE A 398 16.73 14.56 -16.17
N ASN A 399 16.50 15.53 -17.05
CA ASN A 399 15.42 15.58 -18.04
C ASN A 399 15.87 15.23 -19.47
N GLY A 400 17.16 14.92 -19.67
CA GLY A 400 17.70 14.50 -20.97
C GLY A 400 16.92 13.34 -21.57
N SER A 401 16.44 13.54 -22.80
CA SER A 401 15.56 12.63 -23.53
C SER A 401 16.27 11.31 -23.88
N THR A 402 17.58 11.36 -24.11
CA THR A 402 18.43 10.20 -24.38
C THR A 402 19.33 9.83 -23.21
N ALA A 403 19.78 8.58 -23.16
CA ALA A 403 20.80 8.16 -22.19
C ALA A 403 22.15 8.87 -22.40
N THR A 404 22.46 9.22 -23.65
CA THR A 404 23.67 9.98 -24.03
C THR A 404 23.63 11.40 -23.48
N GLU A 405 22.50 12.11 -23.65
CA GLU A 405 22.26 13.43 -23.04
C GLU A 405 22.45 13.38 -21.52
N ARG A 406 21.81 12.42 -20.84
CA ARG A 406 21.92 12.28 -19.38
C ARG A 406 23.35 12.01 -18.94
N LYS A 407 24.09 11.13 -19.64
CA LYS A 407 25.52 10.88 -19.36
C LYS A 407 26.41 12.11 -19.62
N ALA A 408 26.11 12.91 -20.64
CA ALA A 408 26.84 14.14 -20.95
C ALA A 408 26.66 15.20 -19.85
N GLY A 409 25.40 15.49 -19.48
CA GLY A 409 25.09 16.45 -18.41
C GLY A 409 25.71 16.07 -17.07
N VAL A 410 25.65 14.78 -16.70
CA VAL A 410 26.31 14.23 -15.52
C VAL A 410 27.83 14.43 -15.60
N THR A 411 28.46 14.10 -16.73
CA THR A 411 29.90 14.27 -16.91
C THR A 411 30.31 15.72 -16.69
N GLY A 412 29.57 16.68 -17.27
CA GLY A 412 29.80 18.11 -17.07
C GLY A 412 29.71 18.55 -15.61
N ALA A 413 28.75 18.02 -14.84
CA ALA A 413 28.59 18.34 -13.42
C ALA A 413 29.75 17.80 -12.55
N VAL A 414 30.15 16.53 -12.75
CA VAL A 414 31.29 15.92 -12.04
C VAL A 414 32.60 16.64 -12.36
N LEU A 415 32.83 17.00 -13.64
CA LEU A 415 34.03 17.75 -14.06
C LEU A 415 34.10 19.12 -13.39
N ASN A 416 32.97 19.82 -13.23
CA ASN A 416 32.90 21.10 -12.51
C ASN A 416 33.23 20.94 -11.01
N ALA A 417 32.71 19.90 -10.36
CA ALA A 417 33.05 19.62 -8.96
C ALA A 417 34.56 19.40 -8.75
N ILE A 418 35.26 18.80 -9.73
CA ILE A 418 36.72 18.64 -9.75
C ILE A 418 37.43 19.99 -9.96
N GLU A 419 36.96 20.83 -10.89
CA GLU A 419 37.52 22.17 -11.13
C GLU A 419 37.56 23.01 -9.85
N ILE A 420 36.44 23.09 -9.13
CA ILE A 420 36.31 23.88 -7.90
C ILE A 420 37.38 23.49 -6.88
N VAL A 421 37.57 22.19 -6.61
CA VAL A 421 38.54 21.69 -5.61
C VAL A 421 39.99 21.95 -6.01
N PHE A 422 40.34 21.78 -7.30
CA PHE A 422 41.72 21.95 -7.76
C PHE A 422 42.11 23.43 -7.94
N ASN A 423 41.13 24.34 -8.04
CA ASN A 423 41.36 25.77 -8.20
C ASN A 423 41.36 26.55 -6.85
N VAL A 424 41.00 25.93 -5.71
CA VAL A 424 41.04 26.53 -4.35
C VAL A 424 42.36 27.25 -3.99
N PRO A 425 43.56 26.75 -4.34
CA PRO A 425 44.81 27.45 -4.01
C PRO A 425 44.94 28.86 -4.62
N PHE A 426 44.22 29.15 -5.71
CA PHE A 426 44.16 30.50 -6.27
C PHE A 426 43.22 31.42 -5.48
N LEU A 427 42.12 30.88 -4.96
CA LEU A 427 41.10 31.62 -4.22
C LEU A 427 41.58 32.07 -2.82
N ILE A 428 42.41 31.28 -2.16
CA ILE A 428 43.02 31.63 -0.86
C ILE A 428 44.20 32.60 -1.03
N GLY A 429 44.78 32.70 -2.24
CA GLY A 429 46.01 33.46 -2.52
C GLY A 429 45.83 34.94 -2.88
N THR A 430 44.60 35.39 -3.21
CA THR A 430 44.33 36.79 -3.61
C THR A 430 43.17 37.37 -2.82
N GLY A 431 43.47 38.32 -1.94
CA GLY A 431 42.44 39.04 -1.18
C GLY A 431 41.54 39.88 -2.08
N ALA A 432 40.23 39.59 -2.04
CA ALA A 432 39.12 40.49 -2.38
C ALA A 432 39.24 41.32 -3.68
N GLN A 433 39.68 40.72 -4.79
CA GLN A 433 39.37 41.19 -6.15
C GLN A 433 39.62 40.06 -7.17
N LEU A 434 38.53 39.54 -7.75
CA LEU A 434 38.57 38.56 -8.84
C LEU A 434 38.32 39.28 -10.18
N GLU A 435 39.39 39.49 -10.95
CA GLU A 435 39.27 39.65 -12.41
C GLU A 435 39.63 38.31 -13.06
N VAL A 436 38.62 37.60 -13.57
CA VAL A 436 38.84 36.42 -14.41
C VAL A 436 39.19 36.91 -15.81
N GLY A 437 40.46 36.75 -16.20
CA GLY A 437 40.93 37.16 -17.52
C GLY A 437 40.49 36.18 -18.62
N PRO A 438 40.13 36.66 -19.83
CA PRO A 438 39.56 35.83 -20.91
C PRO A 438 40.52 34.78 -21.51
N GLN A 439 41.75 34.68 -21.00
CA GLN A 439 42.71 33.64 -21.39
C GLN A 439 42.50 32.31 -20.66
N VAL A 440 41.82 32.31 -19.51
CA VAL A 440 41.50 31.09 -18.75
C VAL A 440 40.30 30.39 -19.38
N GLU A 441 39.19 31.10 -19.62
CA GLU A 441 38.01 30.58 -20.33
C GLU A 441 38.35 29.97 -21.70
N PHE A 442 39.26 30.59 -22.47
CA PHE A 442 39.60 30.10 -23.81
C PHE A 442 40.38 28.77 -23.78
N ALA A 443 41.25 28.59 -22.78
CA ALA A 443 41.99 27.33 -22.59
C ALA A 443 41.08 26.23 -22.03
N GLU A 444 40.21 26.58 -21.08
CA GLU A 444 39.23 25.65 -20.48
C GLU A 444 38.18 25.19 -21.51
N ALA A 445 37.70 26.08 -22.37
CA ALA A 445 36.78 25.73 -23.46
C ALA A 445 37.41 24.76 -24.47
N GLN A 446 38.69 24.94 -24.83
CA GLN A 446 39.40 24.00 -25.72
C GLN A 446 39.67 22.65 -25.04
N GLU A 447 40.02 22.62 -23.74
CA GLU A 447 40.23 21.36 -23.01
C GLU A 447 38.90 20.59 -22.81
N MET A 448 37.80 21.31 -22.59
CA MET A 448 36.45 20.75 -22.48
C MET A 448 35.95 20.19 -23.83
N LEU A 449 36.16 20.92 -24.94
CA LEU A 449 35.83 20.46 -26.29
C LEU A 449 36.57 19.15 -26.64
N GLY A 450 37.87 19.07 -26.35
CA GLY A 450 38.64 17.84 -26.58
C GLY A 450 38.13 16.64 -25.78
N LEU A 451 37.68 16.84 -24.53
CA LEU A 451 37.07 15.78 -23.72
C LEU A 451 35.68 15.36 -24.23
N ILE A 452 34.92 16.29 -24.83
CA ILE A 452 33.60 16.02 -25.42
C ILE A 452 33.74 15.28 -26.76
N GLU A 453 34.71 15.60 -27.62
CA GLU A 453 34.95 14.86 -28.87
C GLU A 453 35.26 13.36 -28.63
N PHE A 454 35.87 13.00 -27.48
CA PHE A 454 36.04 11.61 -27.05
C PHE A 454 34.74 10.92 -26.58
N THR A 455 33.57 11.55 -26.68
CA THR A 455 32.26 10.98 -26.30
C THR A 455 31.31 10.73 -27.47
N SER A 456 31.50 11.43 -28.59
CA SER A 456 30.62 11.38 -29.76
C SER A 456 31.24 10.58 -30.90
N ALA A 457 30.91 9.28 -30.97
CA ALA A 457 31.02 8.51 -32.21
C ALA A 457 29.69 8.61 -32.98
N ASP A 458 29.79 8.83 -34.29
CA ASP A 458 28.71 8.92 -35.28
C ASP A 458 27.69 10.07 -35.12
N THR A 459 28.01 11.21 -35.75
CA THR A 459 27.00 12.15 -36.28
C THR A 459 27.53 12.78 -37.58
N PRO A 460 26.79 12.75 -38.70
CA PRO A 460 27.24 13.37 -39.95
C PRO A 460 27.29 14.90 -39.84
N LEU A 461 28.42 15.49 -40.23
CA LEU A 461 28.63 16.93 -40.23
C LEU A 461 27.70 17.66 -41.21
N LEU A 462 26.88 18.58 -40.70
CA LEU A 462 26.30 19.68 -41.49
C LEU A 462 27.25 20.89 -41.47
N PRO A 463 27.36 21.66 -42.57
CA PRO A 463 28.31 22.77 -42.65
C PRO A 463 27.89 23.97 -41.78
N PRO A 464 28.85 24.76 -41.28
CA PRO A 464 28.56 25.86 -40.36
C PRO A 464 27.88 27.04 -41.06
N ALA A 465 26.81 27.56 -40.45
CA ALA A 465 26.20 28.83 -40.85
C ALA A 465 26.97 30.00 -40.21
N GLU A 466 27.22 31.05 -40.99
CA GLU A 466 28.01 32.21 -40.56
C GLU A 466 27.28 33.07 -39.51
N LEU A 467 28.04 33.55 -38.51
CA LEU A 467 27.56 34.50 -37.51
C LEU A 467 27.54 35.93 -38.07
N PRO A 468 26.45 36.70 -37.95
CA PRO A 468 26.48 38.14 -38.15
C PRO A 468 27.13 38.83 -36.94
N PRO A 469 27.89 39.93 -37.14
CA PRO A 469 28.62 40.59 -36.06
C PRO A 469 27.73 41.49 -35.21
N ALA A 470 28.02 41.57 -33.91
CA ALA A 470 27.36 42.48 -32.98
C ALA A 470 28.00 43.88 -32.99
N THR A 471 27.18 44.95 -33.02
CA THR A 471 27.58 46.25 -32.43
C THR A 471 26.42 47.19 -32.12
N THR A 472 26.54 47.86 -30.96
CA THR A 472 26.09 49.22 -30.58
C THR A 472 24.62 49.56 -30.34
N ILE A 473 24.47 50.47 -29.36
CA ILE A 473 23.27 51.11 -28.82
C ILE A 473 23.21 52.53 -29.40
N GLU A 474 22.02 53.06 -29.75
CA GLU A 474 21.50 54.39 -29.32
C GLU A 474 20.25 54.91 -30.10
N ALA A 475 19.42 55.65 -29.34
CA ALA A 475 18.45 56.71 -29.66
C ALA A 475 17.84 56.94 -31.08
N ALA A 476 16.52 56.72 -31.15
CA ALA A 476 15.44 57.69 -31.46
C ALA A 476 15.41 58.60 -32.72
N THR A 477 14.17 58.98 -33.12
CA THR A 477 13.74 60.03 -34.08
C THR A 477 14.07 59.84 -35.57
N ASP A 478 13.28 60.30 -36.54
CA ASP A 478 11.82 60.52 -36.68
C ASP A 478 11.51 60.75 -38.19
N GLU A 479 10.24 60.93 -38.56
CA GLU A 479 9.70 61.42 -39.87
C GLU A 479 9.96 60.55 -41.13
N LEU A 480 8.93 59.94 -41.76
CA LEU A 480 7.84 60.49 -42.61
C LEU A 480 8.28 61.16 -43.93
N THR A 481 7.81 60.58 -45.06
CA THR A 481 7.26 61.19 -46.30
C THR A 481 7.46 60.27 -47.52
N ASN A 482 6.64 60.23 -48.57
CA ASN A 482 5.18 60.43 -48.72
C ASN A 482 4.74 59.89 -50.12
N GLU A 483 3.43 59.92 -50.43
CA GLU A 483 2.79 59.73 -51.77
C GLU A 483 2.69 58.25 -52.28
N ILE A 484 1.53 57.60 -52.53
CA ILE A 484 0.21 57.94 -53.15
C ILE A 484 0.33 58.10 -54.68
N PRO A 485 -0.57 57.62 -55.59
CA PRO A 485 -1.96 57.06 -55.44
C PRO A 485 -2.12 55.60 -56.00
N ARG A 486 -3.29 54.93 -56.20
CA ARG A 486 -4.75 55.26 -56.07
C ARG A 486 -5.68 54.02 -55.87
N GLU A 487 -6.89 54.32 -55.38
CA GLU A 487 -8.27 53.81 -55.60
C GLU A 487 -8.57 52.68 -56.61
N THR A 488 -9.61 51.85 -56.45
CA THR A 488 -10.89 51.89 -55.65
C THR A 488 -11.24 50.43 -55.27
N THR A 489 -12.02 50.01 -54.26
CA THR A 489 -12.85 50.55 -53.13
C THR A 489 -13.22 49.30 -52.28
N SER A 490 -13.69 49.28 -51.01
CA SER A 490 -14.05 50.24 -49.93
C SER A 490 -14.46 49.37 -48.70
N VAL A 491 -14.40 49.74 -47.41
CA VAL A 491 -14.01 50.97 -46.68
C VAL A 491 -13.78 50.60 -45.19
N THR A 492 -12.87 51.31 -44.48
CA THR A 492 -12.65 51.35 -42.99
C THR A 492 -12.39 50.02 -42.22
N ALA A 493 -11.32 49.76 -41.46
CA ALA A 493 -10.33 50.58 -40.71
C ALA A 493 -10.91 51.45 -39.58
N SER A 494 -10.37 51.55 -38.36
CA SER A 494 -9.34 50.77 -37.63
C SER A 494 -9.46 51.07 -36.11
N GLU A 495 -8.74 50.30 -35.28
CA GLU A 495 -8.34 50.60 -33.88
C GLU A 495 -9.37 51.00 -32.81
N HIS A 496 -9.36 50.27 -31.68
CA HIS A 496 -9.28 50.90 -30.35
C HIS A 496 -8.78 49.91 -29.27
N LEU A 497 -8.04 50.45 -28.29
CA LEU A 497 -7.61 49.75 -27.08
C LEU A 497 -8.78 49.38 -26.16
N SER A 498 -8.61 48.30 -25.39
CA SER A 498 -9.34 47.96 -24.16
C SER A 498 -10.86 47.79 -24.26
N MET A 499 -11.36 46.54 -24.16
CA MET A 499 -12.41 46.17 -23.19
C MET A 499 -12.82 44.69 -23.23
N ALA A 500 -13.25 44.23 -22.06
CA ALA A 500 -14.35 43.28 -21.78
C ALA A 500 -14.60 42.05 -22.68
N ALA A 501 -14.51 40.90 -22.01
CA ALA A 501 -15.10 39.63 -22.37
C ALA A 501 -16.52 39.70 -22.99
N ALA A 502 -16.68 39.13 -24.19
CA ALA A 502 -17.97 38.67 -24.72
C ALA A 502 -17.79 37.58 -25.79
N ARG A 503 -17.37 36.36 -25.41
CA ARG A 503 -17.72 35.18 -26.22
C ARG A 503 -19.18 34.84 -25.91
N GLN A 504 -20.04 35.01 -26.90
CA GLN A 504 -21.49 34.73 -26.78
C GLN A 504 -21.71 33.29 -26.32
N GLY A 505 -22.64 33.14 -25.37
CA GLY A 505 -22.78 31.91 -24.61
C GLY A 505 -23.36 30.75 -25.42
N SER A 506 -22.78 29.55 -25.21
CA SER A 506 -23.54 28.32 -25.33
C SER A 506 -24.62 28.33 -24.25
N ALA A 507 -25.86 28.68 -24.60
CA ALA A 507 -26.98 28.58 -23.68
C ALA A 507 -27.11 27.13 -23.17
N LEU A 508 -27.03 26.95 -21.85
CA LEU A 508 -27.25 25.65 -21.23
C LEU A 508 -28.69 25.19 -21.55
N PRO A 509 -28.92 23.91 -21.91
CA PRO A 509 -30.27 23.43 -22.18
C PRO A 509 -31.15 23.61 -20.94
N GLY A 510 -32.34 24.18 -21.15
CA GLY A 510 -33.29 24.49 -20.09
C GLY A 510 -33.71 23.25 -19.30
N ILE A 511 -34.01 23.44 -18.01
CA ILE A 511 -34.36 22.34 -17.11
C ILE A 511 -35.69 21.70 -17.56
N PRO A 512 -35.75 20.38 -17.82
CA PRO A 512 -36.99 19.72 -18.23
C PRO A 512 -38.07 19.84 -17.15
N GLY A 513 -39.33 20.05 -17.55
CA GLY A 513 -40.45 20.29 -16.63
C GLY A 513 -40.63 19.23 -15.53
N ARG A 514 -40.26 17.97 -15.78
CA ARG A 514 -40.30 16.86 -14.81
C ARG A 514 -39.39 17.03 -13.58
N TYR A 515 -38.43 17.96 -13.61
CA TYR A 515 -37.55 18.25 -12.46
C TYR A 515 -38.16 19.26 -11.48
N ARG A 516 -39.29 19.89 -11.83
CA ARG A 516 -39.94 20.88 -10.97
C ARG A 516 -40.37 20.24 -9.66
N CYS A 517 -40.14 20.98 -8.57
CA CYS A 517 -40.69 20.67 -7.27
C CYS A 517 -42.17 21.03 -7.26
N ASN A 518 -43.02 20.12 -6.77
CA ASN A 518 -44.48 20.31 -6.67
C ASN A 518 -44.89 20.91 -5.31
N GLU A 519 -43.93 21.29 -4.46
CA GLU A 519 -44.18 21.86 -3.13
C GLU A 519 -44.28 23.39 -3.18
N LEU A 520 -45.20 23.96 -2.39
CA LEU A 520 -45.39 25.40 -2.29
C LEU A 520 -44.32 26.06 -1.39
N LEU A 521 -43.18 26.44 -1.99
CA LEU A 521 -42.10 27.14 -1.28
C LEU A 521 -42.51 28.49 -0.68
N ALA A 522 -43.59 29.10 -1.18
CA ALA A 522 -44.11 30.40 -0.71
C ALA A 522 -44.53 30.45 0.78
N GLN A 523 -44.64 29.29 1.46
CA GLN A 523 -44.91 29.20 2.90
C GLN A 523 -43.66 28.85 3.74
N ARG A 524 -42.48 28.77 3.11
CA ARG A 524 -41.20 28.44 3.77
C ARG A 524 -40.20 29.57 3.54
N SER A 525 -39.23 29.72 4.45
CA SER A 525 -38.11 30.64 4.28
C SER A 525 -36.88 29.86 3.82
N ALA A 526 -36.14 30.39 2.85
CA ALA A 526 -34.82 29.88 2.51
C ALA A 526 -33.82 30.18 3.66
N GLU A 527 -32.79 29.35 3.79
CA GLU A 527 -31.71 29.59 4.75
C GLU A 527 -30.90 30.83 4.36
N ALA A 528 -30.89 31.82 5.24
CA ALA A 528 -30.18 33.10 5.06
C ALA A 528 -28.82 33.16 5.80
N VAL A 529 -28.35 32.03 6.35
CA VAL A 529 -27.05 31.95 7.02
C VAL A 529 -25.97 31.68 5.97
N PRO A 530 -24.91 32.51 5.89
CA PRO A 530 -23.85 32.32 4.90
C PRO A 530 -23.18 30.95 5.00
N GLY A 531 -22.99 30.28 3.86
CA GLY A 531 -22.32 28.98 3.78
C GLY A 531 -23.08 27.94 2.95
N LYS A 532 -22.79 26.66 3.20
CA LYS A 532 -23.22 25.52 2.35
C LYS A 532 -24.72 25.45 2.04
N PHE A 533 -25.58 25.93 2.95
CA PHE A 533 -27.05 25.85 2.79
C PHE A 533 -27.70 27.19 2.41
N GLU A 534 -26.92 28.24 2.18
CA GLU A 534 -27.43 29.57 1.83
C GLU A 534 -28.34 29.50 0.58
N GLY A 535 -29.54 30.08 0.68
CA GLY A 535 -30.53 30.06 -0.41
C GLY A 535 -31.29 28.75 -0.61
N ILE A 536 -31.20 27.78 0.32
CA ILE A 536 -31.86 26.47 0.24
C ILE A 536 -33.10 26.41 1.16
N TYR A 537 -34.15 25.74 0.68
CA TYR A 537 -35.35 25.41 1.43
C TYR A 537 -35.27 23.99 1.95
N ARG A 538 -35.41 23.79 3.27
CA ARG A 538 -35.54 22.45 3.87
C ARG A 538 -36.98 21.95 3.76
N LEU A 539 -37.13 20.69 3.38
CA LEU A 539 -38.40 19.99 3.18
C LEU A 539 -38.51 18.79 4.12
N ASP A 540 -39.72 18.50 4.60
CA ASP A 540 -40.00 17.40 5.55
C ASP A 540 -40.25 16.05 4.84
N LYS A 541 -39.61 15.85 3.68
CA LYS A 541 -39.76 14.71 2.76
C LYS A 541 -38.43 14.45 2.05
N GLU A 542 -38.24 13.29 1.44
CA GLU A 542 -37.13 13.06 0.51
C GLU A 542 -37.55 13.41 -0.94
N PRO A 543 -36.80 14.25 -1.69
CA PRO A 543 -35.54 14.93 -1.30
C PRO A 543 -35.72 16.07 -0.30
N ALA A 544 -34.89 16.10 0.73
CA ALA A 544 -34.98 17.03 1.87
C ALA A 544 -34.66 18.51 1.57
N TYR A 545 -34.29 18.83 0.33
CA TYR A 545 -33.82 20.16 -0.06
C TYR A 545 -34.40 20.60 -1.41
N ALA A 546 -34.75 21.88 -1.51
CA ALA A 546 -35.16 22.52 -2.75
C ALA A 546 -34.58 23.94 -2.86
N ILE A 547 -34.56 24.47 -4.09
CA ILE A 547 -34.21 25.86 -4.41
C ILE A 547 -35.32 26.49 -5.25
N GLU A 548 -35.40 27.81 -5.22
CA GLU A 548 -36.16 28.58 -6.20
C GLU A 548 -35.19 29.20 -7.22
N MET A 549 -35.45 28.97 -8.50
CA MET A 549 -34.66 29.50 -9.60
C MET A 549 -35.60 29.99 -10.71
N ASP A 550 -35.45 31.25 -11.13
CA ASP A 550 -36.31 31.92 -12.11
C ASP A 550 -37.83 31.82 -11.82
N GLY A 551 -38.21 31.87 -10.54
CA GLY A 551 -39.60 31.76 -10.09
C GLY A 551 -40.18 30.34 -10.13
N VAL A 552 -39.32 29.33 -10.24
CA VAL A 552 -39.70 27.91 -10.29
C VAL A 552 -38.92 27.13 -9.23
N ALA A 553 -39.63 26.31 -8.46
CA ALA A 553 -39.05 25.45 -7.45
C ALA A 553 -38.44 24.17 -8.06
N TYR A 554 -37.31 23.71 -7.55
CA TYR A 554 -36.60 22.49 -7.98
C TYR A 554 -36.03 21.74 -6.77
N TYR A 555 -36.13 20.41 -6.75
CA TYR A 555 -35.46 19.58 -5.73
C TYR A 555 -33.95 19.54 -6.00
N VAL A 556 -33.14 19.64 -4.94
CA VAL A 556 -31.67 19.61 -5.03
C VAL A 556 -31.05 18.60 -4.07
N ARG A 557 -29.82 18.16 -4.38
CA ARG A 557 -28.98 17.36 -3.50
C ARG A 557 -27.53 17.85 -3.57
N TYR A 558 -26.81 17.78 -2.46
CA TYR A 558 -25.38 18.06 -2.41
C TYR A 558 -24.59 16.81 -2.78
N PHE A 559 -23.65 16.95 -3.70
CA PHE A 559 -22.71 15.91 -4.11
C PHE A 559 -21.31 16.32 -3.64
N ALA A 560 -20.80 15.63 -2.62
CA ALA A 560 -19.42 15.79 -2.17
C ALA A 560 -18.45 15.31 -3.25
N ASP A 561 -17.34 16.02 -3.42
CA ASP A 561 -16.14 15.54 -4.10
C ASP A 561 -15.18 14.90 -3.07
N SER A 562 -14.05 14.37 -3.53
CA SER A 562 -13.04 13.71 -2.70
C SER A 562 -12.27 14.65 -1.76
N GLU A 563 -12.42 15.97 -1.91
CA GLU A 563 -11.72 17.00 -1.14
C GLU A 563 -12.67 17.79 -0.20
N GLY A 564 -13.98 17.50 -0.26
CA GLY A 564 -15.02 18.08 0.59
C GLY A 564 -15.75 19.31 0.01
N THR A 565 -15.22 19.92 -1.05
CA THR A 565 -15.67 21.15 -1.74
C THR A 565 -16.88 20.97 -2.68
N GLY A 566 -17.66 19.91 -2.45
CA GLY A 566 -18.76 19.47 -3.31
C GLY A 566 -19.83 20.51 -3.70
N ASN A 567 -20.66 20.12 -4.66
CA ASN A 567 -21.58 21.02 -5.35
C ASN A 567 -23.05 20.59 -5.19
N TRP A 568 -23.96 21.57 -5.20
CA TRP A 568 -25.40 21.29 -5.29
C TRP A 568 -25.80 20.98 -6.72
N ALA A 569 -26.78 20.09 -6.91
CA ALA A 569 -27.36 19.80 -8.20
C ALA A 569 -28.87 19.56 -8.09
N ILE A 570 -29.62 20.03 -9.08
CA ILE A 570 -31.04 19.75 -9.25
C ILE A 570 -31.20 18.27 -9.65
N VAL A 571 -32.08 17.53 -8.97
CA VAL A 571 -32.26 16.09 -9.14
C VAL A 571 -33.64 15.74 -9.69
N ASN A 572 -33.76 14.60 -10.39
CA ASN A 572 -35.06 14.10 -10.85
C ASN A 572 -35.87 13.62 -9.62
N PRO A 573 -37.08 14.14 -9.35
CA PRO A 573 -37.92 13.69 -8.23
C PRO A 573 -38.15 12.17 -8.20
N GLU A 574 -38.22 11.53 -9.37
CA GLU A 574 -38.43 10.07 -9.50
C GLU A 574 -37.16 9.25 -9.21
N ARG A 575 -35.98 9.86 -9.30
CA ARG A 575 -34.67 9.19 -9.17
C ARG A 575 -33.63 10.09 -8.47
N PRO A 576 -33.89 10.55 -7.24
CA PRO A 576 -33.12 11.65 -6.63
C PRO A 576 -31.67 11.29 -6.25
N ASN A 577 -31.34 9.99 -6.21
CA ASN A 577 -30.01 9.50 -5.86
C ASN A 577 -29.12 9.22 -7.10
N GLN A 578 -29.60 9.46 -8.33
CA GLN A 578 -28.82 9.17 -9.55
C GLN A 578 -28.01 10.38 -10.03
N PHE A 579 -26.68 10.31 -9.86
CA PHE A 579 -25.74 11.35 -10.29
C PHE A 579 -25.79 11.62 -11.81
N ALA A 580 -25.97 10.58 -12.63
CA ALA A 580 -25.95 10.64 -14.11
C ALA A 580 -27.00 11.57 -14.74
N TYR A 581 -28.02 11.98 -13.97
CA TYR A 581 -29.09 12.89 -14.41
C TYR A 581 -29.19 14.15 -13.55
N SER A 582 -28.24 14.37 -12.63
CA SER A 582 -28.19 15.57 -11.79
C SER A 582 -27.71 16.79 -12.59
N LEU A 583 -28.29 17.94 -12.31
CA LEU A 583 -28.08 19.19 -13.03
C LEU A 583 -27.39 20.21 -12.09
N PRO A 584 -26.05 20.35 -12.14
CA PRO A 584 -25.32 21.14 -11.14
C PRO A 584 -25.73 22.62 -11.14
N VAL A 585 -25.76 23.20 -9.94
CA VAL A 585 -26.17 24.58 -9.64
C VAL A 585 -25.28 25.18 -8.57
N ARG A 586 -25.10 26.50 -8.62
CA ARG A 586 -24.39 27.28 -7.60
C ARG A 586 -25.22 28.51 -7.23
N LEU A 587 -25.02 29.04 -6.03
CA LEU A 587 -25.50 30.37 -5.68
C LEU A 587 -24.48 31.40 -6.21
N GLY A 588 -24.92 32.30 -7.10
CA GLY A 588 -24.09 33.38 -7.63
C GLY A 588 -23.98 34.54 -6.63
N SER A 589 -22.96 35.40 -6.80
CA SER A 589 -22.69 36.54 -5.90
C SER A 589 -23.81 37.59 -5.81
N GLY A 590 -24.82 37.51 -6.68
CA GLY A 590 -26.05 38.32 -6.63
C GLY A 590 -27.21 37.67 -5.87
N GLY A 591 -26.99 36.59 -5.10
CA GLY A 591 -28.02 35.89 -4.34
C GLY A 591 -29.02 35.09 -5.18
N LYS A 592 -28.66 34.75 -6.43
CA LYS A 592 -29.49 33.97 -7.36
C LYS A 592 -28.84 32.63 -7.68
N TRP A 593 -29.65 31.58 -7.78
CA TRP A 593 -29.20 30.27 -8.25
C TRP A 593 -28.93 30.31 -9.75
N GLU A 594 -27.80 29.74 -10.16
CA GLU A 594 -27.37 29.64 -11.55
C GLU A 594 -26.99 28.20 -11.90
N ARG A 595 -27.34 27.77 -13.12
CA ARG A 595 -26.95 26.47 -13.67
C ARG A 595 -25.48 26.45 -14.05
N MET A 596 -24.76 25.43 -13.61
CA MET A 596 -23.39 25.17 -14.03
C MET A 596 -23.36 24.20 -15.24
N PRO A 597 -22.36 24.33 -16.14
CA PRO A 597 -22.07 23.28 -17.10
C PRO A 597 -21.72 21.99 -16.37
N ALA A 598 -22.20 20.85 -16.89
CA ALA A 598 -21.90 19.57 -16.29
C ALA A 598 -20.40 19.28 -16.39
N LEU A 599 -19.73 19.12 -15.24
CA LEU A 599 -18.35 18.66 -15.15
C LEU A 599 -18.29 17.22 -15.71
N ARG A 600 -17.94 17.09 -16.98
CA ARG A 600 -17.70 15.79 -17.60
C ARG A 600 -16.43 15.20 -17.00
N LEU A 601 -16.58 14.10 -16.27
CA LEU A 601 -15.48 13.16 -16.02
C LEU A 601 -14.83 12.82 -17.36
N ARG A 602 -13.55 13.14 -17.53
CA ARG A 602 -12.73 12.65 -18.65
C ARG A 602 -12.30 11.20 -18.35
N GLY A 603 -13.28 10.30 -18.35
CA GLY A 603 -13.09 8.87 -18.08
C GLY A 603 -14.42 8.14 -18.16
N GLY A 604 -14.65 7.41 -19.23
CA GLY A 604 -15.90 6.66 -19.48
C GLY A 604 -16.37 6.78 -20.94
N GLY A 605 -16.14 5.72 -21.72
CA GLY A 605 -16.55 5.65 -23.13
C GLY A 605 -18.07 5.56 -23.33
N GLN A 606 -18.51 5.92 -24.53
CA GLN A 606 -19.93 5.98 -24.91
C GLN A 606 -20.49 4.59 -25.25
N CYS A 607 -21.64 4.23 -24.67
CA CYS A 607 -22.51 3.19 -25.26
C CYS A 607 -23.48 3.85 -26.26
N VAL A 608 -23.46 3.41 -27.52
CA VAL A 608 -24.43 3.80 -28.55
C VAL A 608 -25.25 2.57 -28.92
N GLY A 609 -26.54 2.52 -28.57
CA GLY A 609 -27.35 1.30 -28.76
C GLY A 609 -28.84 1.42 -28.42
N LYS A 610 -29.61 2.12 -29.27
CA LYS A 610 -31.07 2.06 -29.47
C LYS A 610 -32.03 1.81 -28.28
N ALA A 611 -32.69 2.91 -27.89
CA ALA A 611 -34.15 3.09 -27.80
C ALA A 611 -35.06 1.99 -27.20
N CYS A 612 -35.66 2.30 -26.05
CA CYS A 612 -36.99 1.80 -25.66
C CYS A 612 -37.97 2.99 -25.62
N LEU A 613 -39.16 2.80 -26.21
CA LEU A 613 -40.31 3.70 -26.12
C LEU A 613 -41.22 3.26 -24.94
N PRO A 614 -42.17 4.10 -24.46
CA PRO A 614 -42.83 3.90 -23.18
C PRO A 614 -44.01 2.92 -23.23
N GLU A 615 -44.41 2.41 -22.07
CA GLU A 615 -45.72 1.79 -21.82
C GLU A 615 -46.52 2.61 -20.81
N ASP A 616 -47.84 2.52 -20.93
CA ASP A 616 -48.83 3.48 -20.42
C ASP A 616 -49.31 3.25 -18.97
N GLU A 617 -50.12 4.21 -18.53
CA GLU A 617 -50.89 4.26 -17.30
C GLU A 617 -51.68 2.98 -16.97
N LEU A 618 -51.84 2.68 -15.67
CA LEU A 618 -53.06 2.06 -15.14
C LEU A 618 -53.30 2.49 -13.68
N THR A 619 -54.56 2.70 -13.32
CA THR A 619 -55.01 3.55 -12.21
C THR A 619 -55.79 2.80 -11.11
N SER A 620 -55.92 3.45 -9.94
CA SER A 620 -57.03 3.28 -8.96
C SER A 620 -57.08 1.98 -8.13
N THR A 621 -57.61 1.89 -6.89
CA THR A 621 -58.00 2.85 -5.82
C THR A 621 -58.08 2.07 -4.47
N PRO A 622 -58.11 2.73 -3.30
CA PRO A 622 -58.10 2.05 -1.98
C PRO A 622 -59.50 1.80 -1.39
N ALA A 623 -59.59 0.96 -0.35
CA ALA A 623 -60.77 0.83 0.51
C ALA A 623 -60.40 0.60 1.99
N SER A 624 -61.09 1.32 2.88
CA SER A 624 -60.92 1.29 4.35
C SER A 624 -62.04 0.50 5.06
N ALA A 625 -61.76 -0.05 6.24
CA ALA A 625 -62.76 -0.26 7.30
C ALA A 625 -62.07 -0.38 8.69
N THR A 626 -62.80 -0.04 9.76
CA THR A 626 -62.25 0.29 11.10
C THR A 626 -62.88 -0.60 12.22
N PRO A 627 -62.88 -0.32 13.56
CA PRO A 627 -62.22 -1.19 14.56
C PRO A 627 -63.13 -1.77 15.68
N SER A 628 -62.56 -2.61 16.59
CA SER A 628 -62.75 -2.68 18.08
C SER A 628 -62.21 -4.02 18.67
N ALA A 629 -61.31 -4.01 19.67
CA ALA A 629 -61.53 -4.28 21.13
C ALA A 629 -61.99 -5.73 21.45
N GLU A 630 -61.40 -6.53 22.36
CA GLU A 630 -60.74 -6.26 23.67
C GLU A 630 -59.57 -7.26 24.02
N LEU A 631 -58.97 -7.12 25.23
CA LEU A 631 -57.68 -7.65 25.74
C LEU A 631 -57.73 -9.10 26.34
N PRO A 632 -56.62 -9.73 26.84
CA PRO A 632 -55.21 -9.71 26.42
C PRO A 632 -54.59 -11.12 26.25
N LEU A 633 -53.61 -11.28 25.35
CA LEU A 633 -52.62 -12.37 25.41
C LEU A 633 -51.24 -11.86 24.98
N VAL A 634 -50.18 -12.40 25.59
CA VAL A 634 -48.80 -12.16 25.16
C VAL A 634 -48.64 -12.71 23.74
N GLN A 635 -48.47 -11.81 22.77
CA GLN A 635 -48.25 -12.21 21.38
C GLN A 635 -46.79 -12.56 21.14
N PRO A 636 -46.50 -13.54 20.26
CA PRO A 636 -45.14 -13.81 19.81
C PRO A 636 -44.56 -12.62 19.03
N VAL A 637 -43.24 -12.64 18.85
CA VAL A 637 -42.42 -11.59 18.22
C VAL A 637 -43.01 -11.12 16.89
N SER A 638 -42.92 -9.82 16.62
CA SER A 638 -43.46 -9.17 15.41
C SER A 638 -43.08 -9.89 14.11
N PRO A 639 -43.98 -9.97 13.12
CA PRO A 639 -43.67 -10.57 11.84
C PRO A 639 -42.56 -9.77 11.16
N VAL A 640 -41.44 -10.42 10.87
CA VAL A 640 -40.36 -9.81 10.08
C VAL A 640 -40.93 -9.50 8.70
N ALA A 641 -40.98 -8.22 8.32
CA ALA A 641 -41.64 -7.76 7.09
C ALA A 641 -40.95 -8.21 5.78
N ARG A 642 -39.89 -9.03 5.89
CA ARG A 642 -39.14 -9.66 4.80
C ARG A 642 -38.65 -11.05 5.27
N PRO A 643 -38.67 -12.09 4.43
CA PRO A 643 -38.06 -13.37 4.77
C PRO A 643 -36.55 -13.21 4.93
N LEU A 644 -35.97 -13.89 5.92
CA LEU A 644 -34.52 -13.95 6.11
C LEU A 644 -33.86 -14.62 4.90
N ARG A 645 -32.73 -14.07 4.46
CA ARG A 645 -31.94 -14.52 3.31
C ARG A 645 -30.59 -15.06 3.78
N LEU A 646 -30.10 -16.09 3.10
CA LEU A 646 -28.76 -16.62 3.32
C LEU A 646 -27.72 -15.69 2.69
N VAL A 647 -26.63 -15.45 3.42
CA VAL A 647 -25.51 -14.60 2.97
C VAL A 647 -24.54 -15.38 2.08
N THR A 648 -24.33 -16.64 2.41
CA THR A 648 -23.45 -17.57 1.69
C THR A 648 -24.29 -18.73 1.13
N PRO A 649 -25.06 -18.51 0.05
CA PRO A 649 -25.81 -19.59 -0.60
C PRO A 649 -24.84 -20.60 -1.26
N LEU A 650 -25.31 -21.82 -1.44
CA LEU A 650 -24.52 -22.96 -1.95
C LEU A 650 -24.76 -23.23 -3.45
N ASP A 651 -25.06 -22.18 -4.22
CA ASP A 651 -25.54 -22.28 -5.61
C ASP A 651 -24.45 -22.76 -6.59
N ASP A 652 -23.17 -22.55 -6.25
CA ASP A 652 -22.01 -22.89 -7.09
C ASP A 652 -21.54 -24.37 -6.95
N ILE A 653 -22.29 -25.24 -6.28
CA ILE A 653 -21.89 -26.64 -6.07
C ILE A 653 -22.60 -27.57 -7.07
N VAL A 654 -21.97 -27.74 -8.24
CA VAL A 654 -22.47 -28.60 -9.32
C VAL A 654 -21.94 -30.04 -9.16
N GLY A 655 -22.84 -31.02 -9.30
CA GLY A 655 -22.47 -32.44 -9.43
C GLY A 655 -22.10 -33.18 -8.14
N MET A 656 -22.30 -32.58 -6.96
CA MET A 656 -22.07 -33.23 -5.67
C MET A 656 -23.37 -33.51 -4.91
N ASP A 657 -23.38 -34.55 -4.07
CA ASP A 657 -24.52 -34.87 -3.20
C ASP A 657 -24.55 -33.90 -2.01
N MET A 658 -25.41 -32.88 -2.13
CA MET A 658 -25.55 -31.82 -1.12
C MET A 658 -26.00 -32.34 0.25
N ALA A 659 -26.80 -33.41 0.31
CA ALA A 659 -27.23 -33.99 1.58
C ALA A 659 -26.05 -34.66 2.30
N ARG A 660 -25.24 -35.46 1.58
CA ARG A 660 -24.01 -36.06 2.12
C ARG A 660 -22.97 -35.00 2.49
N MET A 661 -22.79 -33.99 1.65
CA MET A 661 -21.85 -32.90 1.90
C MET A 661 -22.25 -32.12 3.17
N ARG A 662 -23.54 -31.81 3.35
CA ARG A 662 -24.07 -31.18 4.57
C ARG A 662 -23.82 -32.03 5.81
N ARG A 663 -24.10 -33.34 5.76
CA ARG A 663 -23.81 -34.25 6.89
C ARG A 663 -22.33 -34.23 7.28
N TRP A 664 -21.45 -34.36 6.29
CA TRP A 664 -20.01 -34.29 6.51
C TRP A 664 -19.59 -32.93 7.09
N ALA A 665 -20.04 -31.81 6.53
CA ALA A 665 -19.75 -30.45 6.99
C ALA A 665 -20.15 -30.27 8.47
N MET A 666 -21.41 -30.56 8.79
CA MET A 666 -22.04 -30.35 10.11
C MET A 666 -21.77 -31.46 11.15
N ASN A 667 -20.78 -32.35 10.94
CA ASN A 667 -20.45 -33.47 11.85
C ASN A 667 -21.64 -34.42 12.13
N LEU A 668 -22.61 -34.54 11.22
CA LEU A 668 -23.80 -35.35 11.44
C LEU A 668 -23.49 -36.85 11.24
N PRO A 669 -24.12 -37.76 12.02
CA PRO A 669 -23.92 -39.20 11.87
C PRO A 669 -24.19 -39.71 10.45
N GLU A 670 -23.36 -40.63 9.95
CA GLU A 670 -23.57 -41.29 8.66
C GLU A 670 -24.84 -42.16 8.67
N THR A 671 -25.49 -42.26 7.51
CA THR A 671 -26.65 -43.16 7.34
C THR A 671 -26.20 -44.59 7.01
N PHE A 672 -27.02 -45.59 7.32
CA PHE A 672 -26.73 -47.01 7.06
C PHE A 672 -26.43 -47.32 5.57
N ALA A 673 -26.98 -46.51 4.65
CA ALA A 673 -26.71 -46.59 3.22
C ALA A 673 -25.32 -46.06 2.81
N GLU A 674 -24.75 -45.10 3.55
CA GLU A 674 -23.42 -44.52 3.31
C GLU A 674 -22.31 -45.51 3.69
N LEU A 675 -22.39 -46.09 4.90
CA LEU A 675 -21.52 -47.17 5.40
C LEU A 675 -21.43 -48.36 4.41
N SER A 676 -22.54 -48.68 3.75
CA SER A 676 -22.62 -49.75 2.75
C SER A 676 -21.90 -49.42 1.43
N SER A 677 -21.65 -48.14 1.14
CA SER A 677 -21.01 -47.66 -0.09
C SER A 677 -19.48 -47.49 0.03
N ALA A 678 -18.98 -47.18 1.22
CA ALA A 678 -17.54 -47.05 1.49
C ALA A 678 -16.75 -48.35 1.25
N ASN A 679 -17.39 -49.51 1.42
CA ASN A 679 -16.78 -50.83 1.22
C ASN A 679 -16.49 -51.23 -0.25
N ARG A 680 -16.68 -50.33 -1.24
CA ARG A 680 -16.44 -50.61 -2.68
C ARG A 680 -15.20 -49.92 -3.28
N GLY A 681 -14.17 -49.64 -2.48
CA GLY A 681 -12.82 -49.33 -2.98
C GLY A 681 -12.61 -48.00 -3.71
N ASN A 682 -13.64 -47.17 -3.86
CA ASN A 682 -13.49 -45.78 -4.29
C ASN A 682 -12.95 -44.91 -3.14
N ARG A 683 -12.34 -43.75 -3.46
CA ARG A 683 -11.99 -42.70 -2.49
C ARG A 683 -13.20 -42.39 -1.59
N ALA A 684 -12.97 -42.17 -0.29
CA ALA A 684 -14.05 -41.84 0.61
C ALA A 684 -14.69 -40.50 0.17
N PRO A 685 -16.02 -40.35 0.15
CA PRO A 685 -16.65 -39.08 -0.26
C PRO A 685 -16.15 -37.87 0.52
N ALA A 686 -15.79 -38.07 1.79
CA ALA A 686 -15.14 -37.07 2.64
C ALA A 686 -13.81 -36.54 2.08
N ASP A 687 -13.00 -37.36 1.40
CA ASP A 687 -11.74 -36.93 0.78
C ASP A 687 -12.02 -36.00 -0.41
N THR A 688 -13.07 -36.30 -1.19
CA THR A 688 -13.49 -35.47 -2.33
C THR A 688 -13.98 -34.10 -1.86
N TYR A 689 -14.79 -34.04 -0.80
CA TYR A 689 -15.24 -32.78 -0.22
C TYR A 689 -14.07 -32.00 0.40
N ALA A 690 -13.18 -32.68 1.13
CA ALA A 690 -12.00 -32.05 1.71
C ALA A 690 -11.07 -31.44 0.64
N ALA A 691 -10.88 -32.11 -0.50
CA ALA A 691 -10.10 -31.58 -1.62
C ALA A 691 -10.76 -30.31 -2.21
N TYR A 692 -12.05 -30.39 -2.56
CA TYR A 692 -12.81 -29.26 -3.12
C TYR A 692 -12.81 -28.01 -2.22
N PHE A 693 -13.03 -28.19 -0.92
CA PHE A 693 -12.96 -27.07 0.03
C PHE A 693 -11.53 -26.61 0.33
N SER A 694 -10.50 -27.45 0.10
CA SER A 694 -9.10 -27.00 0.21
C SER A 694 -8.72 -26.03 -0.91
N GLU A 695 -9.20 -26.26 -2.13
CA GLU A 695 -9.06 -25.32 -3.25
C GLU A 695 -9.76 -24.00 -2.94
N ARG A 696 -11.00 -24.03 -2.41
CA ARG A 696 -11.71 -22.83 -1.95
C ARG A 696 -11.00 -22.11 -0.80
N ARG A 697 -10.36 -22.83 0.13
CA ARG A 697 -9.55 -22.18 1.20
C ARG A 697 -8.35 -21.46 0.63
N ALA A 698 -7.68 -22.02 -0.37
CA ALA A 698 -6.56 -21.37 -1.04
C ALA A 698 -7.02 -20.10 -1.80
N ALA A 699 -8.18 -20.14 -2.47
CA ALA A 699 -8.77 -18.97 -3.10
C ALA A 699 -9.11 -17.87 -2.06
N LEU A 700 -9.82 -18.20 -0.98
CA LEU A 700 -10.15 -17.25 0.10
C LEU A 700 -8.90 -16.68 0.79
N LEU A 701 -7.84 -17.48 0.94
CA LEU A 701 -6.57 -16.99 1.50
C LEU A 701 -5.91 -15.96 0.58
N ASN A 702 -5.93 -16.19 -0.73
CA ASN A 702 -5.36 -15.26 -1.70
C ASN A 702 -6.21 -13.99 -1.82
N GLU A 703 -7.55 -14.10 -1.80
CA GLU A 703 -8.46 -12.96 -1.72
C GLU A 703 -8.22 -12.14 -0.44
N ALA A 704 -8.01 -12.79 0.71
CA ALA A 704 -7.66 -12.09 1.95
C ALA A 704 -6.29 -11.40 1.85
N LYS A 705 -5.28 -12.03 1.23
CA LYS A 705 -3.96 -11.44 0.98
C LYS A 705 -4.02 -10.22 0.08
N GLU A 706 -4.76 -10.31 -1.03
CA GLU A 706 -5.04 -9.20 -1.94
C GLU A 706 -5.76 -8.06 -1.22
N TYR A 707 -6.87 -8.36 -0.54
CA TYR A 707 -7.64 -7.40 0.24
C TYR A 707 -6.80 -6.59 1.22
N TYR A 708 -5.96 -7.24 2.05
CA TYR A 708 -5.11 -6.53 3.01
C TYR A 708 -3.93 -5.80 2.35
N SER A 709 -3.47 -6.23 1.17
CA SER A 709 -2.43 -5.51 0.42
C SER A 709 -2.96 -4.24 -0.27
N GLU A 710 -4.25 -4.22 -0.62
CA GLU A 710 -4.92 -3.07 -1.25
C GLU A 710 -5.74 -2.23 -0.25
N LEU A 711 -5.77 -2.62 1.03
CA LEU A 711 -6.61 -1.98 2.04
C LEU A 711 -6.12 -0.57 2.37
N ASN A 712 -6.73 0.43 1.75
CA ASN A 712 -6.55 1.81 2.18
C ASN A 712 -7.23 2.03 3.53
N TRP A 713 -6.42 2.25 4.57
CA TRP A 713 -6.83 2.45 5.96
C TRP A 713 -7.73 3.68 6.15
N THR A 714 -7.68 4.68 5.27
CA THR A 714 -8.58 5.84 5.33
C THR A 714 -10.04 5.50 5.04
N ASN A 715 -10.30 4.35 4.41
CA ASN A 715 -11.65 3.88 4.08
C ASN A 715 -12.29 3.06 5.21
N LEU A 716 -11.59 2.84 6.32
CA LEU A 716 -12.12 2.15 7.49
C LEU A 716 -13.18 3.01 8.20
N PRO A 717 -14.25 2.41 8.76
CA PRO A 717 -15.21 3.11 9.61
C PRO A 717 -14.57 3.94 10.73
N VAL A 718 -15.14 5.11 10.98
CA VAL A 718 -14.73 5.99 12.11
C VAL A 718 -14.84 5.22 13.41
N ARG A 719 -13.76 5.22 14.21
CA ARG A 719 -13.72 4.50 15.48
C ARG A 719 -14.70 5.12 16.49
N PRO A 720 -15.51 4.29 17.20
CA PRO A 720 -16.41 4.78 18.24
C PRO A 720 -15.64 5.31 19.45
N VAL A 721 -16.25 6.23 20.19
CA VAL A 721 -15.67 6.78 21.42
C VAL A 721 -15.65 5.71 22.51
N ILE A 722 -14.48 5.42 23.08
CA ILE A 722 -14.37 4.44 24.16
C ILE A 722 -15.05 4.99 25.43
N PRO A 723 -16.02 4.27 26.01
CA PRO A 723 -16.73 4.74 27.20
C PRO A 723 -15.80 4.79 28.42
N GLN A 724 -16.08 5.73 29.33
CA GLN A 724 -15.43 5.74 30.64
C GLN A 724 -15.78 4.45 31.41
N VAL A 725 -14.75 3.74 31.85
CA VAL A 725 -14.83 2.48 32.62
C VAL A 725 -14.17 2.61 33.98
N SER A 726 -14.52 1.73 34.92
CA SER A 726 -13.94 1.66 36.27
C SER A 726 -13.65 0.21 36.64
N PRO A 727 -12.58 -0.09 37.41
CA PRO A 727 -12.17 -1.47 37.72
C PRO A 727 -13.30 -2.36 38.25
N GLN A 728 -14.16 -1.84 39.13
CA GLN A 728 -15.31 -2.55 39.71
C GLN A 728 -16.66 -2.27 39.00
N MET A 729 -16.63 -1.95 37.69
CA MET A 729 -17.85 -1.75 36.91
C MET A 729 -18.65 -3.06 36.75
N GLN A 730 -19.96 -3.00 36.94
CA GLN A 730 -20.83 -4.16 36.69
C GLN A 730 -20.94 -4.47 35.20
N THR A 731 -20.86 -5.75 34.83
CA THR A 731 -20.82 -6.23 33.44
C THR A 731 -22.00 -5.74 32.59
N THR A 732 -23.21 -5.70 33.17
CA THR A 732 -24.41 -5.20 32.49
C THR A 732 -24.35 -3.69 32.21
N GLN A 733 -23.72 -2.91 33.11
CA GLN A 733 -23.47 -1.48 32.93
C GLN A 733 -22.39 -1.22 31.88
N LEU A 734 -21.36 -2.07 31.81
CA LEU A 734 -20.34 -2.02 30.76
C LEU A 734 -20.99 -2.18 29.37
N ILE A 735 -21.82 -3.21 29.20
CA ILE A 735 -22.57 -3.47 27.96
C ILE A 735 -23.44 -2.27 27.58
N ASP A 736 -24.18 -1.69 28.55
CA ASP A 736 -25.00 -0.50 28.32
C ASP A 736 -24.17 0.72 27.86
N ARG A 737 -22.99 0.94 28.45
CA ARG A 737 -22.09 2.04 28.05
C ARG A 737 -21.44 1.84 26.69
N ILE A 738 -21.08 0.60 26.35
CA ILE A 738 -20.54 0.25 25.02
C ILE A 738 -21.57 0.57 23.94
N PHE A 739 -22.80 0.05 24.06
CA PHE A 739 -23.84 0.30 23.06
C PHE A 739 -24.43 1.72 23.10
N ALA A 740 -24.14 2.52 24.13
CA ALA A 740 -24.42 3.96 24.09
C ALA A 740 -23.45 4.72 23.16
N ASN A 741 -22.25 4.20 22.92
CA ASN A 741 -21.19 4.88 22.15
C ASN A 741 -20.83 4.17 20.82
N SER A 742 -21.29 2.93 20.61
CA SER A 742 -20.99 2.14 19.42
C SER A 742 -22.22 1.40 18.86
N GLN A 743 -22.16 1.06 17.57
CA GLN A 743 -23.11 0.15 16.93
C GLN A 743 -22.72 -1.33 17.09
N GLY A 744 -21.44 -1.62 17.36
CA GLY A 744 -20.90 -2.97 17.39
C GLY A 744 -20.05 -3.26 18.63
N LEU A 745 -20.17 -4.46 19.18
CA LEU A 745 -19.22 -5.01 20.14
C LEU A 745 -18.53 -6.24 19.55
N VAL A 746 -17.21 -6.28 19.60
CA VAL A 746 -16.40 -7.42 19.21
C VAL A 746 -15.80 -8.05 20.45
N VAL A 747 -16.19 -9.29 20.75
CA VAL A 747 -15.78 -10.04 21.95
C VAL A 747 -14.76 -11.09 21.55
N GLY A 748 -13.60 -11.06 22.19
CA GLY A 748 -12.58 -12.09 22.04
C GLY A 748 -12.95 -13.39 22.72
N GLU A 749 -12.99 -14.49 21.97
CA GLU A 749 -13.00 -15.84 22.50
C GLU A 749 -11.72 -16.12 23.28
N THR A 750 -11.91 -16.73 24.45
CA THR A 750 -10.86 -17.37 25.25
C THR A 750 -10.40 -18.67 24.57
N PHE A 751 -9.20 -19.16 24.88
CA PHE A 751 -8.59 -20.29 24.15
C PHE A 751 -9.42 -21.59 24.23
N ASP A 752 -9.99 -21.90 25.39
CA ASP A 752 -10.93 -23.02 25.58
C ASP A 752 -12.40 -22.63 25.34
N ARG A 753 -12.63 -21.33 25.10
CA ARG A 753 -13.90 -20.66 24.79
C ARG A 753 -14.87 -20.53 25.96
N ILE A 754 -14.57 -21.12 27.12
CA ILE A 754 -15.53 -21.28 28.23
C ILE A 754 -15.90 -19.93 28.86
N ALA A 755 -14.93 -19.14 29.33
CA ALA A 755 -15.24 -17.87 30.01
C ALA A 755 -15.88 -16.83 29.07
N SER A 756 -15.50 -16.83 27.79
CA SER A 756 -16.13 -15.99 26.76
C SER A 756 -17.57 -16.42 26.45
N MET A 757 -17.85 -17.73 26.36
CA MET A 757 -19.23 -18.22 26.18
C MET A 757 -20.08 -17.92 27.42
N ARG A 758 -19.53 -18.12 28.62
CA ARG A 758 -20.15 -17.74 29.89
C ARG A 758 -20.57 -16.28 29.93
N PHE A 759 -19.66 -15.37 29.58
CA PHE A 759 -19.95 -13.94 29.47
C PHE A 759 -21.15 -13.66 28.54
N MET A 760 -21.17 -14.26 27.35
CA MET A 760 -22.26 -14.05 26.39
C MET A 760 -23.60 -14.64 26.86
N ILE A 761 -23.59 -15.85 27.44
CA ILE A 761 -24.80 -16.54 27.92
C ILE A 761 -25.40 -15.84 29.15
N GLU A 762 -24.59 -15.59 30.19
CA GLU A 762 -25.05 -14.96 31.44
C GLU A 762 -25.56 -13.52 31.22
N ASN A 763 -25.02 -12.81 30.22
CA ASN A 763 -25.40 -11.42 29.93
C ASN A 763 -26.34 -11.28 28.71
N MET A 764 -26.89 -12.37 28.16
CA MET A 764 -27.78 -12.33 26.99
C MET A 764 -28.97 -11.36 27.13
N PRO A 765 -29.65 -11.24 28.30
CA PRO A 765 -30.71 -10.23 28.48
C PRO A 765 -30.19 -8.79 28.40
N ALA A 766 -28.93 -8.54 28.81
CA ALA A 766 -28.31 -7.22 28.67
C ALA A 766 -28.02 -6.90 27.19
N PHE A 767 -27.54 -7.88 26.42
CA PHE A 767 -27.36 -7.77 24.97
C PHE A 767 -28.67 -7.50 24.23
N ALA A 768 -29.75 -8.21 24.58
CA ALA A 768 -31.04 -8.13 23.89
C ALA A 768 -31.74 -6.76 23.97
N ARG A 769 -31.33 -5.90 24.92
CA ARG A 769 -31.73 -4.49 24.99
C ARG A 769 -31.18 -3.64 23.83
N HIS A 770 -30.07 -4.07 23.21
CA HIS A 770 -29.33 -3.29 22.23
C HIS A 770 -29.25 -3.96 20.85
N ILE A 771 -28.89 -5.25 20.79
CA ILE A 771 -28.58 -5.95 19.54
C ILE A 771 -29.76 -6.79 19.04
N LYS A 772 -29.77 -7.04 17.72
CA LYS A 772 -30.69 -8.02 17.08
C LYS A 772 -29.98 -9.17 16.38
N THR A 773 -28.67 -9.08 16.18
CA THR A 773 -27.87 -10.17 15.61
C THR A 773 -26.59 -10.35 16.40
N LEU A 774 -26.31 -11.60 16.74
CA LEU A 774 -25.08 -12.07 17.35
C LEU A 774 -24.34 -12.93 16.33
N TYR A 775 -23.21 -12.42 15.85
CA TYR A 775 -22.32 -13.14 14.97
C TYR A 775 -21.38 -14.05 15.78
N VAL A 776 -21.17 -15.30 15.33
CA VAL A 776 -20.48 -16.31 16.15
C VAL A 776 -19.51 -17.15 15.32
N ARG A 777 -18.26 -17.21 15.79
CA ARG A 777 -17.22 -18.08 15.25
C ARG A 777 -17.51 -19.56 15.49
N GLY A 778 -17.13 -20.40 14.53
CA GLY A 778 -17.33 -21.85 14.55
C GLY A 778 -18.71 -22.31 14.10
N LEU A 779 -19.66 -21.39 13.92
CA LEU A 779 -20.94 -21.66 13.24
C LEU A 779 -20.80 -21.45 11.73
N LEU A 780 -21.26 -22.45 10.97
CA LEU A 780 -21.18 -22.51 9.50
C LEU A 780 -22.29 -21.67 8.85
N SER A 781 -21.91 -20.53 8.27
CA SER A 781 -22.79 -19.66 7.49
C SER A 781 -23.34 -20.35 6.24
N ASP A 782 -22.57 -21.26 5.65
CA ASP A 782 -22.89 -21.95 4.40
C ASP A 782 -23.84 -23.14 4.58
N PHE A 783 -23.63 -24.00 5.58
CA PHE A 783 -24.46 -25.20 5.78
C PHE A 783 -25.46 -25.14 6.95
N ALA A 784 -25.18 -24.38 8.01
CA ALA A 784 -26.02 -24.38 9.22
C ALA A 784 -26.93 -23.15 9.36
N GLN A 785 -26.71 -22.08 8.58
CA GLN A 785 -27.44 -20.82 8.74
C GLN A 785 -28.94 -20.92 8.41
N ALA A 786 -29.34 -21.85 7.54
CA ALA A 786 -30.75 -22.13 7.28
C ALA A 786 -31.46 -22.57 8.56
N ASP A 787 -30.99 -23.66 9.19
CA ASP A 787 -31.54 -24.16 10.45
C ASP A 787 -31.46 -23.13 11.60
N LEU A 788 -30.39 -22.32 11.66
CA LEU A 788 -30.26 -21.25 12.66
C LEU A 788 -31.33 -20.16 12.46
N ASN A 789 -31.62 -19.79 11.21
CA ASN A 789 -32.71 -18.86 10.89
C ASN A 789 -34.08 -19.48 11.19
N ASP A 790 -34.29 -20.74 10.83
CA ASP A 790 -35.55 -21.46 11.09
C ASP A 790 -35.80 -21.61 12.60
N PHE A 791 -34.78 -21.95 13.39
CA PHE A 791 -34.87 -21.98 14.86
C PHE A 791 -35.15 -20.60 15.45
N TYR A 792 -34.52 -19.54 14.93
CA TYR A 792 -34.80 -18.17 15.36
C TYR A 792 -36.26 -17.76 15.09
N LEU A 793 -36.82 -18.13 13.93
CA LEU A 793 -38.18 -17.78 13.53
C LEU A 793 -39.27 -18.63 14.20
N SER A 794 -39.03 -19.93 14.40
CA SER A 794 -40.03 -20.88 14.91
C SER A 794 -39.91 -21.16 16.41
N GLY A 795 -38.71 -21.06 16.98
CA GLY A 795 -38.38 -21.61 18.30
C GLY A 795 -38.22 -23.14 18.34
N GLU A 796 -38.37 -23.83 17.22
CA GLU A 796 -38.21 -25.29 17.11
C GLU A 796 -36.83 -25.64 16.54
N MET A 797 -36.01 -26.35 17.32
CA MET A 797 -34.64 -26.72 16.92
C MET A 797 -34.64 -28.08 16.22
N SER A 798 -34.15 -28.15 14.98
CA SER A 798 -33.96 -29.41 14.25
C SER A 798 -32.97 -30.33 14.97
N GLU A 799 -33.14 -31.65 14.84
CA GLU A 799 -32.22 -32.61 15.46
C GLU A 799 -30.81 -32.53 14.83
N ASP A 800 -30.73 -32.29 13.52
CA ASP A 800 -29.46 -32.03 12.82
C ASP A 800 -28.74 -30.81 13.42
N LEU A 801 -29.44 -29.68 13.64
CA LEU A 801 -28.87 -28.49 14.27
C LEU A 801 -28.44 -28.76 15.72
N ARG A 802 -29.25 -29.48 16.50
CA ARG A 802 -28.92 -29.86 17.87
C ARG A 802 -27.64 -30.69 17.92
N VAL A 803 -27.52 -31.70 17.06
CA VAL A 803 -26.34 -32.57 16.98
C VAL A 803 -25.11 -31.78 16.53
N TYR A 804 -25.26 -30.92 15.51
CA TYR A 804 -24.19 -30.04 15.04
C TYR A 804 -23.67 -29.12 16.16
N LEU A 805 -24.54 -28.36 16.84
CA LEU A 805 -24.17 -27.47 17.94
C LEU A 805 -23.52 -28.23 19.10
N SER A 806 -24.03 -29.41 19.44
CA SER A 806 -23.45 -30.30 20.45
C SER A 806 -22.06 -30.82 20.07
N SER A 807 -21.78 -30.99 18.77
CA SER A 807 -20.48 -31.43 18.26
C SER A 807 -19.36 -30.39 18.45
N LEU A 808 -19.74 -29.10 18.56
CA LEU A 808 -18.80 -27.97 18.66
C LEU A 808 -18.51 -27.52 20.09
N GLY A 809 -19.28 -28.01 21.07
CA GLY A 809 -19.16 -27.61 22.47
C GLY A 809 -17.89 -28.13 23.15
N THR A 810 -17.06 -27.24 23.69
CA THR A 810 -15.78 -27.53 24.34
C THR A 810 -15.89 -27.72 25.85
N ASP A 811 -16.92 -27.18 26.51
CA ASP A 811 -17.10 -27.26 27.96
C ASP A 811 -17.36 -28.72 28.40
N PRO A 812 -16.52 -29.31 29.29
CA PRO A 812 -16.76 -30.64 29.84
C PRO A 812 -18.08 -30.78 30.62
N GLU A 813 -18.62 -29.68 31.18
CA GLU A 813 -19.92 -29.65 31.87
C GLU A 813 -21.10 -29.32 30.94
N GLY A 814 -20.82 -28.91 29.69
CA GLY A 814 -21.83 -28.55 28.69
C GLY A 814 -22.71 -27.34 29.04
N ARG A 815 -22.27 -26.46 29.95
CA ARG A 815 -23.01 -25.28 30.42
C ARG A 815 -22.74 -24.06 29.55
N PHE A 816 -21.51 -23.91 29.07
CA PHE A 816 -21.04 -22.71 28.35
C PHE A 816 -20.62 -23.06 26.92
N ASP A 817 -21.53 -23.72 26.20
CA ASP A 817 -21.33 -24.22 24.84
C ASP A 817 -22.22 -23.51 23.80
N LEU A 818 -21.89 -23.67 22.52
CA LEU A 818 -22.64 -23.11 21.38
C LEU A 818 -24.11 -23.51 21.35
N LEU A 819 -24.47 -24.71 21.83
CA LEU A 819 -25.87 -25.14 21.93
C LEU A 819 -26.67 -24.23 22.88
N GLU A 820 -26.13 -23.95 24.06
CA GLU A 820 -26.78 -23.09 25.05
C GLU A 820 -26.72 -21.62 24.62
N LEU A 821 -25.62 -21.16 24.01
CA LEU A 821 -25.54 -19.82 23.42
C LEU A 821 -26.69 -19.57 22.41
N VAL A 822 -26.89 -20.49 21.47
CA VAL A 822 -27.93 -20.37 20.43
C VAL A 822 -29.34 -20.43 21.03
N LYS A 823 -29.59 -21.33 21.98
CA LYS A 823 -30.88 -21.38 22.72
C LYS A 823 -31.13 -20.08 23.49
N THR A 824 -30.17 -19.60 24.27
CA THR A 824 -30.33 -18.39 25.09
C THR A 824 -30.50 -17.15 24.22
N ALA A 825 -29.80 -17.05 23.08
CA ALA A 825 -30.00 -15.98 22.10
C ALA A 825 -31.41 -15.98 21.52
N GLN A 826 -31.91 -17.15 21.07
CA GLN A 826 -33.28 -17.30 20.54
C GLN A 826 -34.34 -16.93 21.59
N ALA A 827 -34.18 -17.43 22.83
CA ALA A 827 -35.09 -17.13 23.94
C ALA A 827 -35.15 -15.63 24.31
N ASN A 828 -34.10 -14.86 23.97
CA ASN A 828 -34.03 -13.40 24.14
C ASN A 828 -34.31 -12.62 22.84
N GLY A 829 -34.72 -13.27 21.76
CA GLY A 829 -35.04 -12.61 20.48
C GLY A 829 -33.83 -12.03 19.74
N ILE A 830 -32.66 -12.65 19.90
CA ILE A 830 -31.43 -12.36 19.14
C ILE A 830 -31.22 -13.47 18.10
N ARG A 831 -31.05 -13.09 16.83
CA ARG A 831 -30.68 -14.03 15.76
C ARG A 831 -29.19 -14.34 15.84
N THR A 832 -28.82 -15.62 15.78
CA THR A 832 -27.42 -16.03 15.66
C THR A 832 -27.04 -16.19 14.20
N HIS A 833 -25.86 -15.67 13.82
CA HIS A 833 -25.32 -15.82 12.47
C HIS A 833 -23.90 -16.39 12.52
N GLY A 834 -23.62 -17.39 11.69
CA GLY A 834 -22.29 -17.97 11.58
C GLY A 834 -21.28 -17.03 10.91
N LEU A 835 -20.02 -17.11 11.32
CA LEU A 835 -18.91 -16.35 10.72
C LEU A 835 -17.90 -17.23 9.98
N GLU A 836 -18.11 -18.55 9.98
CA GLU A 836 -17.21 -19.52 9.34
C GLU A 836 -17.89 -20.20 8.16
N THR A 837 -17.07 -20.80 7.29
CA THR A 837 -17.50 -21.69 6.21
C THR A 837 -16.75 -23.02 6.33
N VAL A 838 -17.15 -24.02 5.55
CA VAL A 838 -16.49 -25.33 5.57
C VAL A 838 -15.01 -25.21 5.20
N HIS A 839 -14.65 -24.32 4.27
CA HIS A 839 -13.26 -24.15 3.87
C HIS A 839 -12.40 -23.39 4.88
N SER A 840 -12.96 -22.56 5.78
CA SER A 840 -12.19 -21.95 6.87
C SER A 840 -12.04 -22.90 8.07
N TYR A 841 -13.13 -23.52 8.53
CA TYR A 841 -13.20 -24.18 9.85
C TYR A 841 -13.09 -25.71 9.82
N LYS A 842 -13.57 -26.39 8.76
CA LYS A 842 -13.68 -27.87 8.74
C LYS A 842 -12.35 -28.58 8.43
N LEU A 843 -11.41 -27.89 7.79
CA LEU A 843 -10.21 -28.50 7.23
C LEU A 843 -9.11 -28.70 8.29
N LYS A 844 -8.63 -29.95 8.42
CA LYS A 844 -7.66 -30.35 9.46
C LYS A 844 -6.23 -29.85 9.25
N ILE A 845 -5.93 -29.25 8.09
CA ILE A 845 -4.60 -28.71 7.75
C ILE A 845 -4.45 -27.34 8.45
N PRO A 846 -3.42 -27.11 9.28
CA PRO A 846 -3.18 -25.79 9.85
C PRO A 846 -2.64 -24.83 8.79
N LEU A 847 -2.94 -23.53 8.94
CA LEU A 847 -2.23 -22.45 8.25
C LEU A 847 -1.28 -21.76 9.23
N THR A 848 -0.49 -20.78 8.77
CA THR A 848 0.27 -19.94 9.69
C THR A 848 -0.67 -18.99 10.45
N SER A 849 -0.29 -18.56 11.66
CA SER A 849 -1.18 -17.73 12.50
C SER A 849 -1.58 -16.39 11.88
N ILE A 850 -0.79 -15.85 10.95
CA ILE A 850 -1.12 -14.63 10.19
C ILE A 850 -2.17 -14.95 9.12
N GLU A 851 -2.00 -16.04 8.38
CA GLU A 851 -2.96 -16.46 7.34
C GLU A 851 -4.34 -16.81 7.92
N GLU A 852 -4.40 -17.39 9.11
CA GLU A 852 -5.66 -17.64 9.82
C GLU A 852 -6.32 -16.32 10.26
N GLN A 853 -5.56 -15.38 10.81
CA GLN A 853 -6.04 -14.05 11.14
C GLN A 853 -6.63 -13.34 9.89
N MET A 854 -5.93 -13.39 8.76
CA MET A 854 -6.37 -12.79 7.50
C MET A 854 -7.68 -13.40 7.00
N ILE A 855 -7.77 -14.74 6.91
CA ILE A 855 -8.99 -15.45 6.47
C ILE A 855 -10.16 -15.14 7.40
N HIS A 856 -10.00 -15.31 8.71
CA HIS A 856 -11.12 -15.17 9.66
C HIS A 856 -11.68 -13.73 9.66
N ALA A 857 -10.82 -12.70 9.60
CA ALA A 857 -11.29 -11.32 9.53
C ALA A 857 -11.91 -10.95 8.18
N ARG A 858 -11.34 -11.42 7.05
CA ARG A 858 -11.91 -11.19 5.70
C ARG A 858 -13.30 -11.81 5.60
N LEU A 859 -13.41 -13.10 5.93
CA LEU A 859 -14.65 -13.87 5.84
C LEU A 859 -15.74 -13.31 6.75
N ALA A 860 -15.41 -13.03 8.02
CA ALA A 860 -16.37 -12.46 8.95
C ALA A 860 -16.85 -11.06 8.49
N SER A 861 -15.95 -10.21 7.98
CA SER A 861 -16.32 -8.90 7.45
C SER A 861 -17.25 -9.00 6.23
N GLN A 862 -16.99 -9.94 5.29
CA GLN A 862 -17.87 -10.22 4.15
C GLN A 862 -19.26 -10.69 4.62
N ILE A 863 -19.30 -11.67 5.53
CA ILE A 863 -20.57 -12.25 6.01
C ILE A 863 -21.41 -11.19 6.73
N MET A 864 -20.80 -10.43 7.65
CA MET A 864 -21.49 -9.33 8.34
C MET A 864 -21.98 -8.24 7.37
N TRP A 865 -21.36 -8.09 6.19
CA TRP A 865 -21.71 -7.05 5.21
C TRP A 865 -22.87 -7.50 4.32
N GLY A 866 -22.81 -8.75 3.84
CA GLY A 866 -23.92 -9.37 3.14
C GLY A 866 -25.17 -9.50 4.03
N ASP A 867 -25.01 -9.83 5.32
CA ASP A 867 -26.13 -9.91 6.26
C ASP A 867 -26.80 -8.54 6.47
N GLU A 868 -26.01 -7.48 6.67
CA GLU A 868 -26.50 -6.10 6.79
C GLU A 868 -27.29 -5.65 5.54
N ILE A 869 -26.85 -6.03 4.35
CA ILE A 869 -27.53 -5.72 3.08
C ILE A 869 -28.81 -6.56 2.88
N LEU A 870 -28.77 -7.85 3.20
CA LEU A 870 -29.83 -8.80 2.87
C LEU A 870 -30.93 -8.87 3.94
N ASN A 871 -30.56 -8.78 5.22
CA ASN A 871 -31.42 -8.95 6.38
C ASN A 871 -31.64 -7.64 7.16
N GLY A 872 -30.78 -6.63 6.95
CA GLY A 872 -30.98 -5.25 7.37
C GLY A 872 -29.97 -4.74 8.42
N PRO A 873 -29.70 -3.42 8.47
CA PRO A 873 -28.76 -2.84 9.41
C PRO A 873 -29.32 -2.79 10.84
N GLY A 874 -28.45 -2.95 11.82
CA GLY A 874 -28.78 -2.84 13.23
C GLY A 874 -27.56 -3.04 14.13
N LYS A 875 -27.71 -2.78 15.43
CA LYS A 875 -26.65 -3.05 16.40
C LYS A 875 -26.37 -4.54 16.51
N TRP A 876 -25.10 -4.86 16.64
CA TRP A 876 -24.61 -6.24 16.59
C TRP A 876 -23.56 -6.51 17.68
N ALA A 877 -23.42 -7.77 18.06
CA ALA A 877 -22.25 -8.27 18.75
C ALA A 877 -21.61 -9.38 17.91
N ALA A 878 -20.30 -9.53 17.99
CA ALA A 878 -19.55 -10.59 17.34
C ALA A 878 -18.66 -11.32 18.36
N LEU A 879 -18.76 -12.64 18.44
CA LEU A 879 -17.88 -13.50 19.24
C LEU A 879 -16.88 -14.16 18.30
N ILE A 880 -15.60 -13.74 18.37
CA ILE A 880 -14.55 -14.08 17.40
C ILE A 880 -13.21 -14.38 18.06
N GLU A 881 -12.23 -14.84 17.27
CA GLU A 881 -10.87 -15.08 17.77
C GLU A 881 -10.22 -13.80 18.33
N ALA A 882 -9.50 -13.91 19.44
CA ALA A 882 -8.90 -12.76 20.12
C ALA A 882 -7.94 -11.96 19.21
N THR A 883 -7.23 -12.60 18.28
CA THR A 883 -6.33 -11.96 17.30
C THR A 883 -7.04 -11.11 16.25
N ASN A 884 -8.37 -11.17 16.20
CA ASN A 884 -9.20 -10.53 15.17
C ASN A 884 -10.12 -9.44 15.75
N ILE A 885 -10.06 -9.17 17.07
CA ILE A 885 -10.87 -8.14 17.73
C ILE A 885 -10.56 -6.76 17.14
N ASN A 886 -9.28 -6.39 17.22
CA ASN A 886 -8.71 -5.09 16.91
C ASN A 886 -7.48 -5.27 15.99
N THR A 887 -6.89 -4.16 15.56
CA THR A 887 -5.67 -4.15 14.74
C THR A 887 -4.55 -4.92 15.44
N PHE A 888 -4.09 -5.99 14.80
CA PHE A 888 -2.99 -6.82 15.29
C PHE A 888 -2.09 -7.22 14.13
N ARG A 889 -0.76 -7.12 14.29
CA ARG A 889 0.23 -7.38 13.23
C ARG A 889 -0.02 -6.59 11.93
N ASN A 890 -0.45 -5.34 12.05
CA ASN A 890 -0.82 -4.46 10.94
C ASN A 890 -1.97 -5.01 10.06
N LEU A 891 -2.84 -5.85 10.64
CA LEU A 891 -4.09 -6.29 10.01
C LEU A 891 -5.26 -5.75 10.85
N PRO A 892 -6.11 -4.86 10.31
CA PRO A 892 -7.33 -4.39 10.97
C PRO A 892 -8.22 -5.53 11.44
N GLY A 893 -8.71 -5.45 12.67
CA GLY A 893 -9.66 -6.39 13.24
C GLY A 893 -11.11 -6.04 12.86
N ILE A 894 -12.06 -6.84 13.32
CA ILE A 894 -13.49 -6.61 13.05
C ILE A 894 -13.98 -5.28 13.66
N SER A 895 -13.39 -4.81 14.76
CA SER A 895 -13.75 -3.52 15.35
C SER A 895 -13.36 -2.34 14.47
N GLU A 896 -12.18 -2.35 13.83
CA GLU A 896 -11.81 -1.36 12.82
C GLU A 896 -12.64 -1.53 11.55
N LEU A 897 -12.69 -2.75 11.00
CA LEU A 897 -13.37 -3.05 9.73
C LEU A 897 -14.86 -2.70 9.75
N ARG A 898 -15.52 -2.73 10.92
CA ARG A 898 -16.98 -2.54 11.08
C ARG A 898 -17.40 -1.43 12.06
N GLY A 899 -16.47 -0.63 12.57
CA GLY A 899 -16.78 0.51 13.46
C GLY A 899 -17.31 0.09 14.85
N GLY A 900 -16.77 -0.99 15.40
CA GLY A 900 -17.11 -1.52 16.72
C GLY A 900 -16.13 -1.12 17.84
N ILE A 901 -16.48 -1.48 19.08
CA ILE A 901 -15.56 -1.51 20.23
C ILE A 901 -15.08 -2.94 20.42
N GLY A 902 -13.79 -3.14 20.66
CA GLY A 902 -13.19 -4.42 21.01
C GLY A 902 -13.15 -4.69 22.51
N LEU A 903 -13.48 -5.92 22.91
CA LEU A 903 -13.45 -6.39 24.30
C LEU A 903 -12.71 -7.73 24.39
N ARG A 904 -11.53 -7.72 25.00
CA ARG A 904 -10.78 -8.94 25.34
C ARG A 904 -11.27 -9.50 26.67
N ILE A 905 -11.66 -10.78 26.67
CA ILE A 905 -11.90 -11.54 27.90
C ILE A 905 -10.56 -12.06 28.42
N GLU A 906 -10.29 -11.86 29.71
CA GLU A 906 -9.10 -12.36 30.40
C GLU A 906 -9.54 -13.25 31.56
N GLU A 907 -8.99 -14.46 31.65
CA GLU A 907 -9.30 -15.35 32.75
C GLU A 907 -8.36 -15.09 33.93
N VAL A 908 -8.94 -14.93 35.12
CA VAL A 908 -8.19 -14.78 36.37
C VAL A 908 -8.53 -15.92 37.32
N SER A 909 -7.60 -16.22 38.22
CA SER A 909 -7.80 -17.24 39.26
C SER A 909 -8.83 -16.75 40.28
N PRO A 910 -9.64 -17.61 40.91
CA PRO A 910 -10.58 -17.22 41.97
C PRO A 910 -9.95 -16.62 43.25
N SER A 911 -8.62 -16.47 43.27
CA SER A 911 -7.84 -15.78 44.32
C SER A 911 -7.43 -14.35 43.94
N GLU A 912 -7.70 -13.93 42.71
CA GLU A 912 -7.35 -12.63 42.12
C GLU A 912 -8.64 -11.81 41.98
N VAL A 913 -8.56 -10.49 42.18
CA VAL A 913 -9.72 -9.60 42.02
C VAL A 913 -9.93 -9.32 40.54
N ALA A 914 -11.06 -9.74 39.97
CA ALA A 914 -11.39 -9.44 38.58
C ALA A 914 -11.71 -7.94 38.37
N GLU A 915 -11.04 -7.33 37.38
CA GLU A 915 -11.20 -5.92 37.01
C GLU A 915 -11.64 -5.71 35.56
N THR A 916 -12.37 -4.61 35.33
CA THR A 916 -12.73 -4.07 34.01
C THR A 916 -11.93 -2.80 33.70
N GLY A 917 -11.32 -2.69 32.52
CA GLY A 917 -10.55 -1.50 32.16
C GLY A 917 -10.26 -1.34 30.67
N ILE A 918 -9.45 -0.35 30.34
CA ILE A 918 -8.72 -0.29 29.04
C ILE A 918 -7.77 -1.50 28.99
N ASP A 919 -7.60 -2.12 27.82
CA ASP A 919 -6.69 -3.26 27.71
C ASP A 919 -5.21 -2.82 27.76
N PRO A 920 -4.39 -3.31 28.71
CA PRO A 920 -2.93 -3.10 28.69
C PRO A 920 -2.23 -3.88 27.56
N GLY A 921 -2.93 -4.78 26.89
CA GLY A 921 -2.43 -5.63 25.82
C GLY A 921 -1.82 -6.95 26.31
N LEU A 922 -1.83 -7.95 25.42
CA LEU A 922 -1.37 -9.32 25.66
C LEU A 922 -0.20 -9.64 24.72
N LYS A 923 0.91 -10.17 25.25
CA LYS A 923 2.02 -10.65 24.42
C LYS A 923 1.65 -11.98 23.77
N VAL A 924 1.71 -12.04 22.44
CA VAL A 924 1.41 -13.21 21.61
C VAL A 924 2.63 -13.54 20.76
N ALA A 925 3.10 -14.79 20.80
CA ALA A 925 4.25 -15.20 19.99
C ALA A 925 3.95 -15.05 18.48
N ARG A 926 4.93 -14.58 17.69
CA ARG A 926 4.74 -14.21 16.27
C ARG A 926 4.39 -15.40 15.36
N GLY A 927 4.62 -16.64 15.81
CA GLY A 927 4.43 -17.85 15.01
C GLY A 927 5.69 -18.22 14.22
N PRO A 928 5.62 -19.21 13.32
CA PRO A 928 6.81 -19.80 12.72
C PRO A 928 7.55 -18.84 11.78
N PHE A 929 8.84 -18.67 12.04
CA PHE A 929 9.78 -18.02 11.13
C PHE A 929 10.35 -19.07 10.15
N ASP A 930 10.18 -18.86 8.84
CA ASP A 930 10.64 -19.80 7.79
C ASP A 930 12.13 -20.19 7.91
N ASN A 931 12.94 -19.30 8.47
CA ASN A 931 14.40 -19.39 8.46
C ASN A 931 15.01 -19.87 9.79
N GLY A 932 14.19 -20.17 10.81
CA GLY A 932 14.67 -20.58 12.14
C GLY A 932 15.47 -19.51 12.91
N ALA A 933 15.50 -18.27 12.42
CA ALA A 933 16.18 -17.15 13.06
C ALA A 933 15.45 -16.71 14.34
N THR A 934 16.09 -16.88 15.49
CA THR A 934 15.65 -16.28 16.76
C THR A 934 16.02 -14.81 16.79
N THR A 935 15.13 -13.95 16.27
CA THR A 935 15.24 -12.50 16.47
C THR A 935 14.99 -12.16 17.94
N ARG A 936 15.56 -11.05 18.43
CA ARG A 936 15.47 -10.65 19.86
C ARG A 936 14.04 -10.29 20.32
N ASN A 937 13.08 -10.18 19.40
CA ASN A 937 11.67 -9.86 19.64
C ASN A 937 10.76 -10.91 18.97
N SER A 938 10.50 -12.05 19.63
CA SER A 938 9.68 -13.16 19.07
C SER A 938 8.16 -13.05 19.36
N SER A 939 7.70 -11.93 19.93
CA SER A 939 6.30 -11.68 20.28
C SER A 939 5.79 -10.34 19.77
N ASP A 940 4.54 -10.31 19.32
CA ASP A 940 3.74 -9.11 19.08
C ASP A 940 2.87 -8.81 20.30
N VAL A 941 2.31 -7.59 20.40
CA VAL A 941 1.33 -7.26 21.44
C VAL A 941 -0.05 -7.13 20.79
N LEU A 942 -0.99 -7.93 21.25
CA LEU A 942 -2.41 -7.85 20.92
C LEU A 942 -3.07 -6.86 21.88
N PHE A 943 -3.66 -5.79 21.34
CA PHE A 943 -4.49 -4.85 22.10
C PHE A 943 -5.95 -5.06 21.71
N ALA A 944 -6.86 -4.98 22.67
CA ALA A 944 -8.26 -4.60 22.43
C ALA A 944 -8.52 -3.16 22.92
N ASP A 945 -9.70 -2.60 22.68
CA ASP A 945 -10.06 -1.31 23.29
C ASP A 945 -10.31 -1.45 24.81
N LEU A 946 -10.95 -2.55 25.21
CA LEU A 946 -11.35 -2.85 26.58
C LEU A 946 -10.95 -4.27 26.97
N ARG A 947 -10.77 -4.47 28.28
CA ARG A 947 -10.51 -5.77 28.90
C ARG A 947 -11.51 -6.01 30.04
N LEU A 948 -12.10 -7.20 30.06
CA LEU A 948 -12.92 -7.71 31.17
C LEU A 948 -12.27 -8.99 31.73
N GLN A 949 -11.88 -8.95 33.00
CA GLN A 949 -11.44 -10.15 33.70
C GLN A 949 -12.62 -10.97 34.23
N ILE A 950 -12.49 -12.31 34.18
CA ILE A 950 -13.51 -13.24 34.67
C ILE A 950 -12.83 -14.31 35.53
N GLU A 951 -13.33 -14.47 36.76
CA GLU A 951 -12.90 -15.54 37.68
C GLU A 951 -13.31 -16.91 37.12
N THR A 952 -12.32 -17.72 36.77
CA THR A 952 -12.53 -19.01 36.09
C THR A 952 -11.64 -20.10 36.68
N ALA A 953 -12.26 -21.19 37.16
CA ALA A 953 -11.56 -22.39 37.61
C ALA A 953 -10.95 -23.17 36.43
N ALA A 954 -9.91 -23.97 36.67
CA ALA A 954 -9.30 -24.77 35.61
C ALA A 954 -10.24 -25.91 35.17
N PRO A 955 -10.62 -26.02 33.89
CA PRO A 955 -11.50 -27.08 33.41
C PRO A 955 -10.85 -28.47 33.55
N GLN A 956 -11.64 -29.48 33.91
CA GLN A 956 -11.19 -30.87 33.93
C GLN A 956 -11.53 -31.55 32.61
N TRP A 957 -10.51 -31.70 31.77
CA TRP A 957 -10.64 -32.24 30.42
C TRP A 957 -10.98 -33.73 30.40
N THR A 958 -12.01 -34.08 29.63
CA THR A 958 -12.35 -35.46 29.23
C THR A 958 -11.82 -35.74 27.84
N GLU A 959 -11.56 -37.02 27.47
CA GLU A 959 -11.12 -37.35 26.11
C GLU A 959 -12.12 -36.86 25.03
N ALA A 960 -13.43 -36.86 25.32
CA ALA A 960 -14.46 -36.35 24.42
C ALA A 960 -14.42 -34.82 24.24
N SER A 961 -14.12 -34.05 25.30
CA SER A 961 -13.93 -32.59 25.18
C SER A 961 -12.60 -32.23 24.52
N LEU A 962 -11.54 -33.01 24.75
CA LEU A 962 -10.24 -32.84 24.08
C LEU A 962 -10.29 -33.08 22.58
N GLU A 963 -11.06 -34.09 22.14
CA GLU A 963 -11.27 -34.34 20.71
C GLU A 963 -11.91 -33.13 20.00
N LYS A 964 -12.86 -32.46 20.66
CA LYS A 964 -13.54 -31.25 20.13
C LYS A 964 -12.69 -29.98 20.25
N LEU A 965 -12.02 -29.78 21.38
CA LEU A 965 -11.15 -28.62 21.61
C LEU A 965 -10.00 -28.60 20.61
N LEU A 966 -9.25 -29.71 20.54
CA LEU A 966 -8.10 -29.88 19.66
C LEU A 966 -8.53 -30.36 18.26
N HIS A 967 -9.57 -29.77 17.67
CA HIS A 967 -10.21 -30.26 16.43
C HIS A 967 -9.29 -30.31 15.18
N ARG A 968 -8.24 -29.48 15.14
CA ARG A 968 -7.29 -29.37 14.00
C ARG A 968 -5.91 -29.92 14.35
N ASN A 969 -5.19 -30.42 13.35
CA ASN A 969 -3.80 -30.87 13.54
C ASN A 969 -2.92 -29.68 13.95
N GLY A 970 -1.96 -29.92 14.85
CA GLY A 970 -1.07 -28.88 15.38
C GLY A 970 -1.63 -28.12 16.59
N MET A 971 -2.90 -28.31 16.95
CA MET A 971 -3.44 -27.77 18.21
C MET A 971 -2.87 -28.50 19.43
N PHE A 972 -2.62 -27.76 20.52
CA PHE A 972 -2.13 -28.29 21.79
C PHE A 972 -2.63 -27.54 23.02
N LEU A 973 -2.48 -28.18 24.18
CA LEU A 973 -2.56 -27.57 25.50
C LEU A 973 -1.57 -28.25 26.45
N ILE A 974 -1.40 -27.69 27.65
CA ILE A 974 -0.57 -28.27 28.72
C ILE A 974 -1.45 -28.46 29.95
N GLU A 975 -1.74 -29.71 30.30
CA GLU A 975 -2.43 -30.08 31.54
C GLU A 975 -1.45 -30.12 32.72
N GLN A 976 -1.93 -29.77 33.91
CA GLN A 976 -1.27 -30.01 35.18
C GLN A 976 -2.11 -30.98 36.01
N ALA A 977 -1.55 -32.13 36.35
CA ALA A 977 -2.20 -33.11 37.21
C ALA A 977 -2.04 -32.76 38.69
N GLN A 978 -2.90 -33.33 39.55
CA GLN A 978 -2.96 -33.04 40.99
C GLN A 978 -1.64 -33.28 41.76
N ASN A 979 -0.73 -34.08 41.21
CA ASN A 979 0.62 -34.35 41.72
C ASN A 979 1.70 -33.40 41.15
N ASN A 980 1.29 -32.28 40.55
CA ASN A 980 2.15 -31.28 39.91
C ASN A 980 3.00 -31.83 38.74
N THR A 981 2.56 -32.90 38.07
CA THR A 981 3.13 -33.32 36.78
C THR A 981 2.42 -32.61 35.63
N TYR A 982 3.19 -32.20 34.63
CA TYR A 982 2.66 -31.47 33.46
C TYR A 982 2.64 -32.41 32.25
N THR A 983 1.59 -32.32 31.44
CA THR A 983 1.42 -33.15 30.22
C THR A 983 1.08 -32.27 29.03
N LEU A 984 1.93 -32.31 28.00
CA LEU A 984 1.64 -31.74 26.70
C LEU A 984 0.67 -32.65 25.96
N VAL A 985 -0.53 -32.14 25.67
CA VAL A 985 -1.57 -32.82 24.89
C VAL A 985 -1.66 -32.13 23.55
N ARG A 986 -1.56 -32.86 22.43
CA ARG A 986 -1.64 -32.27 21.07
C ARG A 986 -2.34 -33.18 20.08
N ARG A 987 -2.98 -32.63 19.05
CA ARG A 987 -3.34 -33.41 17.85
C ARG A 987 -2.17 -33.45 16.88
N ASN A 988 -1.68 -34.64 16.58
CA ASN A 988 -0.57 -34.85 15.64
C ASN A 988 -1.03 -34.76 14.17
N SER A 989 -0.09 -34.82 13.23
CA SER A 989 -0.38 -34.80 11.78
C SER A 989 -1.22 -35.97 11.28
N ALA A 990 -1.23 -37.10 11.99
CA ALA A 990 -2.08 -38.26 11.73
C ALA A 990 -3.49 -38.12 12.35
N SER A 991 -3.89 -36.92 12.78
CA SER A 991 -5.15 -36.64 13.47
C SER A 991 -5.36 -37.33 14.82
N ASN A 992 -4.33 -37.90 15.45
CA ASN A 992 -4.44 -38.57 16.75
C ASN A 992 -4.06 -37.63 17.90
N ILE A 993 -4.77 -37.72 19.02
CA ILE A 993 -4.35 -37.09 20.28
C ILE A 993 -3.13 -37.82 20.83
N VAL A 994 -2.06 -37.07 21.09
CA VAL A 994 -0.80 -37.57 21.64
C VAL A 994 -0.48 -36.81 22.92
N ARG A 995 -0.33 -37.57 24.01
CA ARG A 995 0.11 -37.07 25.32
C ARG A 995 1.63 -37.22 25.45
N THR A 996 2.31 -36.27 26.07
CA THR A 996 3.76 -36.27 26.26
C THR A 996 4.09 -35.65 27.61
N VAL A 997 4.79 -36.38 28.47
CA VAL A 997 5.17 -35.90 29.79
C VAL A 997 6.15 -34.74 29.68
N VAL A 998 5.83 -33.65 30.35
CA VAL A 998 6.72 -32.50 30.55
C VAL A 998 7.45 -32.69 31.87
N ASN A 999 8.74 -32.95 31.79
CA ASN A 999 9.58 -33.20 32.96
C ASN A 999 10.00 -31.85 33.56
N ARG A 1000 9.88 -31.71 34.89
CA ARG A 1000 10.28 -30.52 35.63
C ARG A 1000 11.46 -30.84 36.55
N ARG A 1001 12.50 -30.00 36.52
CA ARG A 1001 13.66 -30.08 37.41
C ARG A 1001 13.42 -29.30 38.71
N ARG A 1002 14.28 -29.53 39.71
CA ARG A 1002 14.26 -28.84 41.01
C ARG A 1002 14.54 -27.33 40.93
N ASP A 1003 15.19 -26.89 39.85
CA ASP A 1003 15.46 -25.48 39.52
C ASP A 1003 14.28 -24.79 38.79
N GLY A 1004 13.18 -25.50 38.55
CA GLY A 1004 12.00 -25.00 37.84
C GLY A 1004 12.05 -25.16 36.31
N GLN A 1005 13.19 -25.55 35.73
CA GLN A 1005 13.30 -25.77 34.29
C GLN A 1005 12.46 -26.96 33.83
N VAL A 1006 11.99 -26.91 32.59
CA VAL A 1006 11.14 -27.95 31.98
C VAL A 1006 11.68 -28.44 30.64
N TYR A 1007 11.44 -29.71 30.32
CA TYR A 1007 11.80 -30.31 29.04
C TYR A 1007 10.87 -31.47 28.66
N ILE A 1008 10.79 -31.78 27.36
CA ILE A 1008 10.06 -32.95 26.84
C ILE A 1008 10.99 -33.93 26.14
N TRP A 1009 10.60 -35.21 26.10
CA TRP A 1009 11.18 -36.21 25.21
C TRP A 1009 10.12 -36.68 24.22
N ALA A 1010 10.27 -36.32 22.95
CA ALA A 1010 9.29 -36.62 21.91
C ALA A 1010 9.98 -36.80 20.55
N GLN A 1011 10.06 -38.05 20.08
CA GLN A 1011 10.64 -38.36 18.76
C GLN A 1011 9.91 -37.65 17.61
N SER A 1012 8.62 -37.37 17.74
CA SER A 1012 7.84 -36.61 16.75
C SER A 1012 8.07 -35.08 16.77
N LEU A 1013 8.87 -34.56 17.72
CA LEU A 1013 9.19 -33.13 17.87
C LEU A 1013 10.71 -32.93 18.07
N PRO A 1014 11.55 -33.39 17.12
CA PRO A 1014 13.00 -33.43 17.30
C PRO A 1014 13.65 -32.06 17.49
N ARG A 1015 13.01 -30.98 16.99
CA ARG A 1015 13.48 -29.58 17.13
C ARG A 1015 13.42 -29.03 18.56
N ILE A 1016 12.70 -29.70 19.48
CA ILE A 1016 12.54 -29.26 20.88
C ILE A 1016 12.71 -30.39 21.91
N SER A 1017 12.75 -31.64 21.48
CA SER A 1017 13.00 -32.80 22.35
C SER A 1017 14.39 -32.71 23.00
N GLY A 1018 14.46 -32.79 24.32
CA GLY A 1018 15.69 -32.68 25.10
C GLY A 1018 16.20 -31.25 25.33
N ILE A 1019 15.54 -30.22 24.78
CA ILE A 1019 15.87 -28.81 25.06
C ILE A 1019 15.33 -28.40 26.43
N MET A 1020 16.13 -27.68 27.21
CA MET A 1020 15.75 -27.13 28.51
C MET A 1020 15.10 -25.75 28.33
N PHE A 1021 13.91 -25.56 28.91
CA PHE A 1021 13.18 -24.30 28.92
C PHE A 1021 13.09 -23.74 30.34
N ARG A 1022 13.11 -22.42 30.49
CA ARG A 1022 13.06 -21.72 31.80
C ARG A 1022 11.81 -22.07 32.63
N ASN A 1023 10.66 -22.30 31.98
CA ASN A 1023 9.37 -22.58 32.58
C ASN A 1023 8.38 -23.11 31.51
N ILE A 1024 7.15 -23.43 31.92
CA ILE A 1024 6.06 -23.88 31.03
C ILE A 1024 5.75 -22.84 29.94
N ALA A 1025 5.75 -21.55 30.28
CA ALA A 1025 5.54 -20.47 29.30
C ALA A 1025 6.57 -20.51 28.15
N ALA A 1026 7.85 -20.68 28.45
CA ALA A 1026 8.88 -20.79 27.41
C ALA A 1026 8.78 -22.05 26.53
N LEU A 1027 8.29 -23.16 27.10
CA LEU A 1027 7.97 -24.35 26.30
C LEU A 1027 6.78 -24.09 25.37
N ALA A 1028 5.74 -23.40 25.84
CA ALA A 1028 4.57 -23.03 25.05
C ALA A 1028 4.91 -22.00 23.95
N GLU A 1029 5.67 -20.94 24.29
CA GLU A 1029 6.26 -19.98 23.34
C GLU A 1029 6.98 -20.74 22.21
N ARG A 1030 7.85 -21.70 22.56
CA ARG A 1030 8.60 -22.47 21.56
C ARG A 1030 7.73 -23.42 20.74
N LEU A 1031 6.67 -23.99 21.30
CA LEU A 1031 5.70 -24.80 20.56
C LEU A 1031 4.98 -23.96 19.50
N ILE A 1032 4.63 -22.70 19.82
CA ILE A 1032 4.01 -21.76 18.88
C ILE A 1032 5.00 -21.33 17.79
N GLU A 1033 6.26 -21.06 18.14
CA GLU A 1033 7.34 -20.75 17.18
C GLU A 1033 7.64 -21.89 16.18
N ILE A 1034 7.26 -23.13 16.47
CA ILE A 1034 7.38 -24.26 15.52
C ILE A 1034 6.06 -24.62 14.83
N GLY A 1035 5.04 -23.77 14.93
CA GLY A 1035 3.78 -23.88 14.18
C GLY A 1035 2.65 -24.66 14.86
N LEU A 1036 2.67 -24.81 16.19
CA LEU A 1036 1.53 -25.34 16.95
C LEU A 1036 0.63 -24.23 17.51
N THR A 1037 -0.66 -24.49 17.70
CA THR A 1037 -1.65 -23.52 18.19
C THR A 1037 -2.09 -23.88 19.62
N LEU A 1038 -1.94 -22.96 20.57
CA LEU A 1038 -2.40 -23.16 21.96
C LEU A 1038 -3.94 -23.06 22.04
N GLN A 1039 -4.61 -23.97 22.76
CA GLN A 1039 -6.07 -24.04 22.89
C GLN A 1039 -6.57 -24.10 24.35
N SER A 1040 -5.74 -23.80 25.35
CA SER A 1040 -6.20 -23.50 26.71
C SER A 1040 -5.15 -22.67 27.43
N ARG A 1041 -5.53 -22.03 28.54
CA ARG A 1041 -4.62 -21.29 29.40
C ARG A 1041 -3.47 -22.17 29.90
N LEU A 1042 -2.31 -21.56 30.12
CA LEU A 1042 -1.18 -22.29 30.71
C LEU A 1042 -1.40 -22.48 32.21
N PRO A 1043 -1.09 -23.66 32.77
CA PRO A 1043 -1.14 -23.89 34.20
C PRO A 1043 -0.03 -23.09 34.90
N THR A 1044 -0.39 -22.48 36.03
CA THR A 1044 0.46 -21.60 36.83
C THR A 1044 1.38 -22.36 37.82
#